data_AF-A0A2H2ZN51-F1
#
_entry.id   AF-A0A2H2ZN51-F1
#
_cell.length_a   1.000
_cell.length_b   1.000
_cell.length_c   1.000
_cell.angle_alpha   90.00
_cell.angle_beta   90.00
_cell.angle_gamma   90.00
#
_symmetry.space_group_name_H-M   'P 1'
#
loop_
_entity.id
_entity.type
_entity.pdbx_description
1 polymer ?
#
loop_
_entity_poly.entity_id
_entity_poly.type
_entity_poly.pdbx_seq_one_letter_code
_entity_poly.pdbx_strand_id
1 'polypeptide(L)'
;MKRGFTSGNHLEAAEGAGKRLKTRSTGRNWSEEDLPRKRNDEYTVGWICAIVTEYVAAQAVLDELHGRPEGVSPASQSDFTLGRIGEHNVVIASLPFGEYGTASAATVANDMSHNFPNIRFRLMVGIGGGAPNNKHDIRLGDVVVSAPCNGHSGVMQYDFGKTVQGQPFQPTRYLDQPPMVLRTAMSGLAAQYEHRGHRIEDAVAEILQDSPRLQEKYSRPYESSDRLYSSTCVHPLTVVPIRLVIHYGLVASSNQLMKDAIVRDHLSSQYDILCFEMEAGGLMNQFPCLVIRGICDYSDSHKNKAWQGYAAMTAAAYAEALIKRVSPPNSSAGQGTHNTSLSTQLQATQDRSYTFSSEERCQLLKSLRFDQIDARQMTIKKAHVKTCQWLLQRPEYLDWLDPAKFQEHHGFLWIKGKPGTGKSTLMKFALRNAQRKRGGKIIIHFFFNARGEDLEKSTVGMYRSLLSQLLERIPSLLDTLEVPGSIARSGEDHHWNTEILTDLLEQAIQNLEGFNVLCFIDALDECEEDHVRDMIRFFETVGESITAGTFRVCFSSRHYPHITISKGLGLVLESQEGHTQDITSYIDSELMIGREALATHLRTELREKAGGIFMWVVLVVGILNKEYDSGRVKDLRKRLQEIPEDLHELFRNILTRDS
;
A
#
# COMPACT_ATOMS: atom_id res chain seq x y z
N MET A 1 -91.62 -9.86 22.49
CA MET A 1 -91.83 -8.54 21.84
C MET A 1 -90.58 -8.18 21.05
N LYS A 2 -90.71 -7.78 19.76
CA LYS A 2 -89.74 -7.09 18.84
C LYS A 2 -88.27 -7.64 18.77
N ARG A 3 -87.76 -8.18 17.65
CA ARG A 3 -87.49 -7.63 16.27
C ARG A 3 -86.45 -6.48 16.27
N GLY A 4 -85.45 -6.38 15.38
CA GLY A 4 -84.96 -7.17 14.20
C GLY A 4 -83.43 -6.95 13.98
N PHE A 5 -82.67 -7.68 13.14
CA PHE A 5 -82.56 -7.63 11.66
C PHE A 5 -82.32 -6.20 11.09
N THR A 6 -81.43 -5.90 10.12
CA THR A 6 -80.81 -6.72 9.03
C THR A 6 -79.57 -6.03 8.37
N SER A 7 -78.66 -6.83 7.73
CA SER A 7 -77.85 -6.56 6.48
C SER A 7 -76.95 -5.32 6.31
N GLY A 8 -75.81 -5.35 5.59
CA GLY A 8 -75.08 -6.46 4.91
C GLY A 8 -74.11 -6.00 3.79
N ASN A 9 -73.22 -6.90 3.33
CA ASN A 9 -72.43 -6.90 2.07
C ASN A 9 -71.32 -5.82 1.87
N HIS A 10 -70.21 -6.02 1.12
CA HIS A 10 -69.51 -7.20 0.55
C HIS A 10 -68.06 -6.78 0.10
N LEU A 11 -67.26 -7.74 -0.42
CA LEU A 11 -65.95 -7.60 -1.09
C LEU A 11 -64.72 -7.34 -0.18
N GLU A 12 -63.53 -7.90 -0.41
CA GLU A 12 -63.12 -9.15 -1.09
C GLU A 12 -61.71 -9.55 -0.62
N ALA A 13 -61.23 -10.77 -0.90
CA ALA A 13 -59.95 -11.26 -0.39
C ALA A 13 -58.74 -10.84 -1.23
N ALA A 14 -57.58 -10.66 -0.57
CA ALA A 14 -56.27 -10.65 -1.23
C ALA A 14 -55.25 -11.38 -0.35
N GLU A 15 -54.99 -12.65 -0.66
CA GLU A 15 -53.90 -13.42 -0.04
C GLU A 15 -52.54 -12.91 -0.55
N GLY A 16 -51.81 -12.21 0.32
CA GLY A 16 -50.40 -11.89 0.10
C GLY A 16 -49.52 -12.78 0.98
N ALA A 17 -48.93 -13.83 0.41
CA ALA A 17 -48.07 -14.76 1.13
C ALA A 17 -46.72 -14.13 1.57
N GLY A 18 -46.76 -13.34 2.65
CA GLY A 18 -45.58 -12.80 3.30
C GLY A 18 -44.74 -13.93 3.90
N LYS A 19 -43.64 -14.29 3.23
CA LYS A 19 -42.61 -15.19 3.79
C LYS A 19 -42.05 -14.58 5.08
N ARG A 20 -42.56 -15.06 6.21
CA ARG A 20 -42.10 -14.73 7.56
C ARG A 20 -40.60 -15.03 7.65
N LEU A 21 -39.77 -14.01 7.88
CA LEU A 21 -38.35 -14.23 8.21
C LEU A 21 -38.28 -15.20 9.39
N LYS A 22 -37.46 -16.26 9.27
CA LYS A 22 -37.17 -17.14 10.41
C LYS A 22 -36.38 -16.34 11.44
N THR A 23 -36.93 -16.22 12.64
CA THR A 23 -36.21 -15.73 13.83
C THR A 23 -35.06 -16.67 14.19
N ARG A 24 -33.99 -16.13 14.78
CA ARG A 24 -32.91 -16.91 15.41
C ARG A 24 -33.53 -17.99 16.33
N SER A 25 -33.01 -19.21 16.27
CA SER A 25 -33.64 -20.38 16.92
C SER A 25 -32.67 -21.14 17.82
N THR A 26 -32.18 -20.48 18.87
CA THR A 26 -31.18 -21.01 19.81
C THR A 26 -31.73 -21.04 21.25
N GLY A 27 -32.84 -21.76 21.43
CA GLY A 27 -33.47 -22.04 22.73
C GLY A 27 -33.80 -23.52 22.96
N ARG A 28 -33.19 -24.43 22.20
CA ARG A 28 -33.35 -25.89 22.36
C ARG A 28 -32.04 -26.50 22.87
N ASN A 29 -32.13 -27.45 23.79
CA ASN A 29 -31.06 -28.41 24.03
C ASN A 29 -30.90 -29.24 22.75
N TRP A 30 -29.92 -28.91 21.92
CA TRP A 30 -29.51 -29.77 20.81
C TRP A 30 -28.80 -31.00 21.36
N SER A 31 -29.23 -32.20 20.98
CA SER A 31 -28.37 -33.38 21.10
C SER A 31 -27.32 -33.31 19.98
N GLU A 32 -26.11 -33.84 20.20
CA GLU A 32 -25.08 -33.89 19.13
C GLU A 32 -25.51 -34.72 17.92
N GLU A 33 -26.51 -35.59 18.08
CA GLU A 33 -27.04 -36.47 17.04
C GLU A 33 -28.03 -35.76 16.09
N ASP A 34 -28.68 -34.67 16.55
CA ASP A 34 -29.69 -33.91 15.78
C ASP A 34 -29.07 -32.82 14.87
N LEU A 35 -27.78 -32.55 14.99
CA LEU A 35 -27.13 -31.44 14.27
C LEU A 35 -26.87 -31.78 12.79
N PRO A 36 -27.15 -30.85 11.85
CA PRO A 36 -26.90 -31.08 10.44
C PRO A 36 -25.40 -31.29 10.19
N ARG A 37 -25.04 -32.38 9.52
CA ARG A 37 -23.67 -32.64 9.07
C ARG A 37 -23.45 -32.11 7.65
N LYS A 38 -22.27 -31.55 7.42
CA LYS A 38 -21.78 -31.08 6.12
C LYS A 38 -20.35 -31.54 5.94
N ARG A 39 -19.93 -31.75 4.70
CA ARG A 39 -18.56 -32.16 4.40
C ARG A 39 -17.58 -31.02 4.69
N ASN A 40 -16.34 -31.35 5.04
CA ASN A 40 -15.33 -30.34 5.38
C ASN A 40 -14.97 -29.41 4.19
N ASP A 41 -15.18 -29.86 2.95
CA ASP A 41 -14.99 -29.04 1.73
C ASP A 41 -16.12 -28.01 1.50
N GLU A 42 -17.22 -28.07 2.25
CA GLU A 42 -18.27 -27.05 2.21
C GLU A 42 -17.95 -25.81 3.06
N TYR A 43 -16.90 -25.86 3.89
CA TYR A 43 -16.51 -24.77 4.78
C TYR A 43 -15.51 -23.83 4.11
N THR A 44 -15.79 -22.53 4.19
CA THR A 44 -15.09 -21.53 3.38
C THR A 44 -14.56 -20.33 4.17
N VAL A 45 -14.89 -20.24 5.45
CA VAL A 45 -14.41 -19.23 6.39
C VAL A 45 -13.84 -19.93 7.62
N GLY A 46 -12.61 -19.58 7.99
CA GLY A 46 -12.01 -19.97 9.26
C GLY A 46 -12.11 -18.85 10.29
N TRP A 47 -12.25 -19.20 11.57
CA TRP A 47 -12.30 -18.29 12.69
C TRP A 47 -11.44 -18.86 13.81
N ILE A 48 -10.47 -18.10 14.29
CA ILE A 48 -9.53 -18.51 15.34
C ILE A 48 -9.70 -17.59 16.55
N CYS A 49 -9.85 -18.21 17.72
CA CYS A 49 -9.92 -17.57 19.03
C CYS A 49 -8.69 -17.96 19.87
N ALA A 50 -8.14 -17.02 20.64
CA ALA A 50 -7.04 -17.27 21.56
C ALA A 50 -7.50 -17.96 22.85
N ILE A 51 -8.65 -17.55 23.40
CA ILE A 51 -9.15 -18.02 24.71
C ILE A 51 -10.63 -18.43 24.69
N VAL A 52 -11.01 -19.25 25.68
CA VAL A 52 -12.39 -19.74 25.87
C VAL A 52 -13.45 -18.63 25.90
N THR A 53 -13.13 -17.44 26.42
CA THR A 53 -14.05 -16.28 26.41
C THR A 53 -14.43 -15.86 24.98
N GLU A 54 -13.46 -15.87 24.07
CA GLU A 54 -13.64 -15.50 22.67
C GLU A 54 -14.29 -16.64 21.89
N TYR A 55 -13.93 -17.89 22.17
CA TYR A 55 -14.54 -19.08 21.55
C TYR A 55 -16.04 -19.15 21.86
N VAL A 56 -16.46 -18.86 23.09
CA VAL A 56 -17.89 -18.79 23.47
C VAL A 56 -18.61 -17.66 22.73
N ALA A 57 -18.01 -16.48 22.60
CA ALA A 57 -18.61 -15.37 21.85
C ALA A 57 -18.74 -15.68 20.34
N ALA A 58 -17.73 -16.33 19.76
CA ALA A 58 -17.74 -16.77 18.36
C ALA A 58 -18.82 -17.83 18.07
N GLN A 59 -19.04 -18.78 19.01
CA GLN A 59 -20.14 -19.74 18.89
C GLN A 59 -21.52 -19.08 19.03
N ALA A 60 -21.63 -18.06 19.88
CA ALA A 60 -22.90 -17.39 20.17
C ALA A 60 -23.46 -16.54 19.01
N VAL A 61 -22.63 -16.19 18.02
CA VAL A 61 -23.06 -15.46 16.80
C VAL A 61 -23.43 -16.39 15.62
N LEU A 62 -23.35 -17.71 15.77
CA LEU A 62 -23.74 -18.66 14.73
C LEU A 62 -25.26 -18.62 14.51
N ASP A 63 -25.71 -18.52 13.25
CA ASP A 63 -27.13 -18.65 12.88
C ASP A 63 -27.60 -20.12 13.01
N GLU A 64 -26.67 -21.08 12.94
CA GLU A 64 -26.90 -22.53 13.00
C GLU A 64 -25.60 -23.25 13.38
N LEU A 65 -25.70 -24.24 14.27
CA LEU A 65 -24.62 -25.14 14.66
C LEU A 65 -24.68 -26.41 13.78
N HIS A 66 -23.53 -26.91 13.34
CA HIS A 66 -23.41 -28.16 12.59
C HIS A 66 -22.81 -29.27 13.46
N GLY A 67 -22.96 -30.52 13.03
CA GLY A 67 -22.30 -31.67 13.68
C GLY A 67 -20.78 -31.61 13.55
N ARG A 68 -20.06 -32.45 14.33
CA ARG A 68 -18.59 -32.52 14.32
C ARG A 68 -18.03 -32.84 12.91
N PRO A 69 -16.81 -32.36 12.57
CA PRO A 69 -16.15 -32.69 11.31
C PRO A 69 -15.94 -34.20 11.13
N GLU A 70 -16.13 -34.67 9.90
CA GLU A 70 -15.85 -36.05 9.53
C GLU A 70 -14.45 -36.17 8.91
N GLY A 71 -13.78 -37.30 9.13
CA GLY A 71 -12.46 -37.56 8.51
C GLY A 71 -11.31 -36.66 8.96
N VAL A 72 -11.39 -36.06 10.17
CA VAL A 72 -10.28 -35.29 10.76
C VAL A 72 -9.01 -36.14 10.81
N SER A 73 -7.88 -35.55 10.42
CA SER A 73 -6.57 -36.23 10.46
C SER A 73 -6.25 -36.72 11.88
N PRO A 74 -5.81 -37.97 12.08
CA PRO A 74 -5.36 -38.47 13.38
C PRO A 74 -4.17 -37.69 13.99
N ALA A 75 -3.49 -36.86 13.19
CA ALA A 75 -2.43 -35.97 13.65
C ALA A 75 -2.92 -34.57 14.08
N SER A 76 -4.18 -34.23 13.77
CA SER A 76 -4.81 -32.95 14.16
C SER A 76 -5.01 -32.93 15.67
N GLN A 77 -4.58 -31.86 16.34
CA GLN A 77 -4.73 -31.69 17.78
C GLN A 77 -5.76 -30.62 18.14
N SER A 78 -6.18 -29.83 17.16
CA SER A 78 -7.19 -28.76 17.29
C SER A 78 -8.62 -29.30 17.40
N ASP A 79 -9.41 -28.70 18.30
CA ASP A 79 -10.87 -28.84 18.35
C ASP A 79 -11.55 -27.85 17.39
N PHE A 80 -12.65 -28.28 16.76
CA PHE A 80 -13.36 -27.50 15.75
C PHE A 80 -14.87 -27.49 16.00
N THR A 81 -15.41 -26.30 16.26
CA THR A 81 -16.86 -26.06 16.18
C THR A 81 -17.24 -25.66 14.77
N LEU A 82 -18.29 -26.29 14.22
CA LEU A 82 -18.77 -26.04 12.87
C LEU A 82 -20.15 -25.36 12.91
N GLY A 83 -20.40 -24.45 11.99
CA GLY A 83 -21.70 -23.79 11.88
C GLY A 83 -21.86 -22.94 10.64
N ARG A 84 -22.86 -22.05 10.65
CA ARG A 84 -23.19 -21.15 9.56
C ARG A 84 -23.43 -19.72 10.05
N ILE A 85 -22.92 -18.74 9.29
CA ILE A 85 -23.19 -17.31 9.44
C ILE A 85 -23.63 -16.76 8.09
N GLY A 86 -24.89 -16.34 7.99
CA GLY A 86 -25.53 -15.97 6.74
C GLY A 86 -25.52 -17.12 5.74
N GLU A 87 -24.87 -16.89 4.61
CA GLU A 87 -24.70 -17.86 3.51
C GLU A 87 -23.36 -18.63 3.58
N HIS A 88 -22.52 -18.38 4.60
CA HIS A 88 -21.21 -19.01 4.74
C HIS A 88 -21.21 -20.10 5.80
N ASN A 89 -20.66 -21.28 5.47
CA ASN A 89 -20.28 -22.28 6.47
C ASN A 89 -18.92 -21.89 7.09
N VAL A 90 -18.87 -21.85 8.42
CA VAL A 90 -17.74 -21.33 9.21
C VAL A 90 -17.15 -22.44 10.09
N VAL A 91 -15.82 -22.50 10.16
CA VAL A 91 -15.07 -23.32 11.12
C VAL A 91 -14.52 -22.42 12.21
N ILE A 92 -14.81 -22.72 13.48
CA ILE A 92 -14.28 -22.00 14.63
C ILE A 92 -13.34 -22.93 15.39
N ALA A 93 -12.13 -22.46 15.70
CA ALA A 93 -11.16 -23.16 16.55
C ALA A 93 -10.68 -22.26 17.70
N SER A 94 -10.31 -22.87 18.81
CA SER A 94 -9.62 -22.22 19.94
C SER A 94 -8.18 -22.73 20.03
N LEU A 95 -7.27 -21.91 20.54
CA LEU A 95 -5.94 -22.38 20.93
C LEU A 95 -6.03 -23.39 22.10
N PRO A 96 -5.01 -24.26 22.28
CA PRO A 96 -4.97 -25.22 23.38
C PRO A 96 -5.16 -24.56 24.75
N PHE A 97 -5.81 -25.26 25.68
CA PHE A 97 -6.20 -24.68 26.96
C PHE A 97 -4.97 -24.25 27.79
N GLY A 98 -4.83 -22.94 28.01
CA GLY A 98 -3.71 -22.34 28.75
C GLY A 98 -2.55 -21.86 27.86
N GLU A 99 -2.60 -22.13 26.56
CA GLU A 99 -1.69 -21.56 25.57
C GLU A 99 -2.27 -20.30 24.91
N TYR A 100 -1.37 -19.46 24.40
CA TYR A 100 -1.66 -18.25 23.63
C TYR A 100 -0.37 -17.83 22.90
N GLY A 101 -0.44 -16.82 22.03
CA GLY A 101 0.71 -16.36 21.26
C GLY A 101 0.85 -16.93 19.85
N THR A 102 1.83 -16.43 19.10
CA THR A 102 1.94 -16.61 17.64
C THR A 102 2.13 -18.06 17.19
N ALA A 103 2.82 -18.89 17.99
CA ALA A 103 3.14 -20.27 17.62
C ALA A 103 1.91 -21.18 17.65
N SER A 104 1.17 -21.19 18.76
CA SER A 104 -0.05 -22.00 18.88
C SER A 104 -1.12 -21.55 17.89
N ALA A 105 -1.21 -20.25 17.59
CA ALA A 105 -2.07 -19.71 16.54
C ALA A 105 -1.73 -20.27 15.15
N ALA A 106 -0.46 -20.29 14.77
CA ALA A 106 -0.01 -20.88 13.50
C ALA A 106 -0.33 -22.40 13.43
N THR A 107 -0.12 -23.14 14.51
CA THR A 107 -0.47 -24.58 14.59
C THR A 107 -1.95 -24.82 14.33
N VAL A 108 -2.85 -24.10 15.03
CA VAL A 108 -4.30 -24.25 14.86
C VAL A 108 -4.76 -23.82 13.46
N ALA A 109 -4.19 -22.74 12.90
CA ALA A 109 -4.47 -22.33 11.53
C ALA A 109 -4.01 -23.38 10.49
N ASN A 110 -2.90 -24.06 10.76
CA ASN A 110 -2.39 -25.14 9.92
C ASN A 110 -3.27 -26.39 9.99
N ASP A 111 -3.65 -26.85 11.18
CA ASP A 111 -4.62 -27.95 11.37
C ASP A 111 -5.95 -27.64 10.66
N MET A 112 -6.45 -26.41 10.79
CA MET A 112 -7.66 -25.95 10.11
C MET A 112 -7.52 -26.04 8.59
N SER A 113 -6.34 -25.69 8.05
CA SER A 113 -6.05 -25.77 6.61
C SER A 113 -6.00 -27.21 6.09
N HIS A 114 -5.49 -28.14 6.89
CA HIS A 114 -5.38 -29.56 6.51
C HIS A 114 -6.74 -30.26 6.51
N ASN A 115 -7.63 -29.91 7.44
CA ASN A 115 -8.94 -30.57 7.57
C ASN A 115 -10.04 -29.93 6.70
N PHE A 116 -9.93 -28.64 6.35
CA PHE A 116 -10.94 -27.87 5.62
C PHE A 116 -10.34 -27.17 4.38
N PRO A 117 -10.26 -27.85 3.22
CA PRO A 117 -9.43 -27.42 2.10
C PRO A 117 -9.93 -26.16 1.38
N ASN A 118 -11.21 -25.81 1.52
CA ASN A 118 -11.86 -24.72 0.77
C ASN A 118 -11.95 -23.38 1.56
N ILE A 119 -11.23 -23.26 2.68
CA ILE A 119 -11.18 -22.00 3.46
C ILE A 119 -10.50 -20.89 2.63
N ARG A 120 -11.29 -19.89 2.25
CA ARG A 120 -10.89 -18.73 1.43
C ARG A 120 -10.13 -17.68 2.25
N PHE A 121 -10.51 -17.51 3.51
CA PHE A 121 -9.89 -16.57 4.46
C PHE A 121 -10.16 -17.00 5.90
N ARG A 122 -9.34 -16.49 6.81
CA ARG A 122 -9.46 -16.66 8.27
C ARG A 122 -9.72 -15.31 8.94
N LEU A 123 -10.39 -15.35 10.07
CA LEU A 123 -10.50 -14.21 10.99
C LEU A 123 -9.82 -14.60 12.31
N MET A 124 -8.90 -13.77 12.79
CA MET A 124 -8.42 -13.81 14.17
C MET A 124 -9.28 -12.87 14.99
N VAL A 125 -10.30 -13.39 15.67
CA VAL A 125 -11.27 -12.58 16.41
C VAL A 125 -11.11 -12.84 17.89
N GLY A 126 -10.97 -11.77 18.66
CA GLY A 126 -10.81 -11.90 20.10
C GLY A 126 -10.84 -10.57 20.83
N ILE A 127 -10.23 -10.55 22.01
CA ILE A 127 -10.00 -9.35 22.81
C ILE A 127 -8.58 -8.82 22.60
N GLY A 128 -8.41 -7.52 22.81
CA GLY A 128 -7.12 -6.84 22.78
C GLY A 128 -7.08 -5.66 23.76
N GLY A 129 -5.88 -5.13 23.99
CA GLY A 129 -5.71 -3.93 24.80
C GLY A 129 -5.64 -2.69 23.91
N GLY A 130 -6.48 -1.68 24.17
CA GLY A 130 -6.56 -0.45 23.40
C GLY A 130 -5.39 0.50 23.68
N ALA A 131 -5.10 1.37 22.72
CA ALA A 131 -4.08 2.42 22.83
C ALA A 131 -4.69 3.80 22.48
N PRO A 132 -5.44 4.42 23.41
CA PRO A 132 -6.11 5.69 23.16
C PRO A 132 -5.10 6.82 23.00
N ASN A 133 -5.33 7.72 22.06
CA ASN A 133 -4.46 8.87 21.82
C ASN A 133 -5.28 10.09 21.32
N ASN A 134 -4.62 11.23 21.09
CA ASN A 134 -5.29 12.49 20.71
C ASN A 134 -6.04 12.43 19.37
N LYS A 135 -5.79 11.43 18.50
CA LYS A 135 -6.54 11.20 17.26
C LYS A 135 -7.66 10.16 17.45
N HIS A 136 -7.42 9.16 18.29
CA HIS A 136 -8.27 7.98 18.45
C HIS A 136 -8.71 7.82 19.91
N ASP A 137 -9.95 8.24 20.20
CA ASP A 137 -10.55 8.02 21.51
C ASP A 137 -11.08 6.58 21.62
N ILE A 138 -10.17 5.64 21.85
CA ILE A 138 -10.47 4.21 21.98
C ILE A 138 -11.01 3.95 23.39
N ARG A 139 -12.14 3.26 23.49
CA ARG A 139 -12.84 2.96 24.76
C ARG A 139 -13.03 1.47 25.02
N LEU A 140 -13.37 1.09 26.24
CA LEU A 140 -13.64 -0.32 26.54
C LEU A 140 -14.96 -0.76 25.88
N GLY A 141 -14.92 -1.93 25.23
CA GLY A 141 -16.02 -2.45 24.41
C GLY A 141 -15.99 -2.05 22.93
N ASP A 142 -15.19 -1.04 22.54
CA ASP A 142 -14.94 -0.71 21.14
C ASP A 142 -14.34 -1.89 20.37
N VAL A 143 -14.43 -1.85 19.04
CA VAL A 143 -13.80 -2.85 18.16
C VAL A 143 -12.72 -2.18 17.32
N VAL A 144 -11.50 -2.69 17.38
CA VAL A 144 -10.40 -2.35 16.46
C VAL A 144 -10.29 -3.44 15.41
N VAL A 145 -10.26 -3.04 14.14
CA VAL A 145 -10.12 -3.92 12.99
C VAL A 145 -8.80 -3.60 12.28
N SER A 146 -7.94 -4.60 12.07
CA SER A 146 -6.66 -4.40 11.37
C SER A 146 -6.89 -3.91 9.95
N ALA A 147 -6.48 -2.68 9.64
CA ALA A 147 -6.64 -2.08 8.32
C ALA A 147 -5.30 -1.49 7.85
N PRO A 148 -4.90 -1.66 6.58
CA PRO A 148 -3.71 -1.00 6.06
C PRO A 148 -3.81 0.53 6.20
N CYS A 149 -2.85 1.13 6.89
CA CYS A 149 -2.79 2.57 7.16
C CYS A 149 -1.34 3.02 7.38
N ASN A 150 -1.01 4.27 7.06
CA ASN A 150 0.30 4.89 7.36
C ASN A 150 1.53 4.05 6.93
N GLY A 151 1.47 3.39 5.78
CA GLY A 151 2.56 2.52 5.30
C GLY A 151 2.65 1.13 5.95
N HIS A 152 1.76 0.81 6.91
CA HIS A 152 1.64 -0.51 7.50
C HIS A 152 0.48 -1.32 6.88
N SER A 153 0.62 -2.64 6.88
CA SER A 153 -0.35 -3.60 6.33
C SER A 153 -1.59 -3.85 7.19
N GLY A 154 -1.67 -3.21 8.36
CA GLY A 154 -2.74 -3.35 9.35
C GLY A 154 -2.38 -4.20 10.56
N VAL A 155 -1.31 -5.00 10.48
CA VAL A 155 -0.70 -5.66 11.64
C VAL A 155 0.81 -5.41 11.64
N MET A 156 1.39 -5.10 12.80
CA MET A 156 2.84 -4.94 12.98
C MET A 156 3.32 -5.82 14.13
N GLN A 157 4.32 -6.68 13.89
CA GLN A 157 4.95 -7.41 14.99
C GLN A 157 6.07 -6.57 15.62
N TYR A 158 5.79 -5.96 16.77
CA TYR A 158 6.68 -4.96 17.38
C TYR A 158 7.86 -5.55 18.18
N ASP A 159 7.84 -6.85 18.45
CA ASP A 159 8.92 -7.58 19.15
C ASP A 159 9.84 -8.38 18.23
N PHE A 160 9.64 -8.32 16.90
CA PHE A 160 10.45 -9.04 15.94
C PHE A 160 11.40 -8.12 15.19
N GLY A 161 12.69 -8.21 15.51
CA GLY A 161 13.65 -7.18 15.14
C GLY A 161 15.05 -7.40 15.69
N LYS A 162 15.86 -6.35 15.61
CA LYS A 162 17.26 -6.33 16.05
C LYS A 162 17.43 -5.43 17.26
N THR A 163 18.10 -5.94 18.28
CA THR A 163 18.66 -5.14 19.38
C THR A 163 20.12 -4.83 19.05
N VAL A 164 20.50 -3.56 18.98
CA VAL A 164 21.87 -3.12 18.71
C VAL A 164 22.36 -2.31 19.92
N GLN A 165 23.62 -2.51 20.32
CA GLN A 165 24.17 -1.86 21.52
C GLN A 165 24.09 -0.33 21.40
N GLY A 166 23.46 0.32 22.39
CA GLY A 166 23.30 1.78 22.42
C GLY A 166 22.29 2.33 21.42
N GLN A 167 21.44 1.50 20.81
CA GLN A 167 20.39 1.90 19.88
C GLN A 167 19.01 1.41 20.34
N PRO A 168 17.92 2.08 19.96
CA PRO A 168 16.57 1.54 20.11
C PRO A 168 16.40 0.20 19.39
N PHE A 169 15.42 -0.59 19.83
CA PHE A 169 15.02 -1.80 19.11
C PHE A 169 14.53 -1.46 17.70
N GLN A 170 14.95 -2.23 16.71
CA GLN A 170 14.61 -2.02 15.30
C GLN A 170 13.71 -3.16 14.83
N PRO A 171 12.39 -2.97 14.70
CA PRO A 171 11.50 -3.95 14.06
C PRO A 171 11.99 -4.25 12.63
N THR A 172 12.03 -5.52 12.23
CA THR A 172 12.52 -5.93 10.89
C THR A 172 11.54 -6.82 10.13
N ARG A 173 10.38 -7.15 10.70
CA ARG A 173 9.37 -8.01 10.06
C ARG A 173 8.23 -7.15 9.51
N TYR A 174 7.99 -7.31 8.21
CA TYR A 174 6.75 -6.87 7.57
C TYR A 174 5.75 -8.03 7.60
N LEU A 175 4.49 -7.70 7.87
CA LEU A 175 3.39 -8.66 7.84
C LEU A 175 2.51 -8.43 6.60
N ASP A 176 1.91 -9.48 6.06
CA ASP A 176 0.98 -9.35 4.94
C ASP A 176 -0.28 -8.57 5.32
N GLN A 177 -0.92 -7.96 4.32
CA GLN A 177 -2.18 -7.24 4.48
C GLN A 177 -3.39 -8.18 4.44
N PRO A 178 -4.51 -7.80 5.08
CA PRO A 178 -5.74 -8.57 4.97
C PRO A 178 -6.20 -8.76 3.51
N PRO A 179 -6.80 -9.93 3.18
CA PRO A 179 -7.27 -10.24 1.83
C PRO A 179 -8.23 -9.18 1.27
N MET A 180 -8.11 -8.89 -0.03
CA MET A 180 -8.95 -7.87 -0.70
C MET A 180 -10.45 -8.10 -0.44
N VAL A 181 -10.93 -9.35 -0.46
CA VAL A 181 -12.34 -9.69 -0.17
C VAL A 181 -12.81 -9.20 1.21
N LEU A 182 -11.93 -9.25 2.22
CA LEU A 182 -12.21 -8.74 3.56
C LEU A 182 -12.07 -7.22 3.61
N ARG A 183 -11.04 -6.63 3.00
CA ARG A 183 -10.86 -5.17 2.95
C ARG A 183 -12.03 -4.47 2.24
N THR A 184 -12.50 -5.00 1.12
CA THR A 184 -13.69 -4.48 0.41
C THR A 184 -14.96 -4.62 1.24
N ALA A 185 -15.13 -5.73 1.96
CA ALA A 185 -16.26 -5.91 2.88
C ALA A 185 -16.19 -4.93 4.06
N MET A 186 -14.99 -4.64 4.60
CA MET A 186 -14.77 -3.62 5.62
C MET A 186 -15.17 -2.23 5.11
N SER A 187 -14.67 -1.77 3.94
CA SER A 187 -15.05 -0.46 3.39
C SER A 187 -16.55 -0.35 3.17
N GLY A 188 -17.18 -1.41 2.65
CA GLY A 188 -18.63 -1.48 2.47
C GLY A 188 -19.45 -1.55 3.77
N LEU A 189 -18.85 -1.93 4.89
CA LEU A 189 -19.46 -1.97 6.23
C LEU A 189 -19.23 -0.64 6.97
N ALA A 190 -18.03 -0.06 6.86
CA ALA A 190 -17.68 1.27 7.35
C ALA A 190 -18.61 2.34 6.76
N ALA A 191 -18.78 2.39 5.43
CA ALA A 191 -19.70 3.31 4.78
C ALA A 191 -21.17 3.10 5.20
N GLN A 192 -21.57 1.86 5.47
CA GLN A 192 -22.90 1.56 6.02
C GLN A 192 -23.06 2.10 7.45
N TYR A 193 -22.04 1.95 8.29
CA TYR A 193 -22.05 2.40 9.68
C TYR A 193 -21.96 3.93 9.81
N GLU A 194 -21.21 4.60 8.93
CA GLU A 194 -21.19 6.06 8.84
C GLU A 194 -22.58 6.60 8.43
N HIS A 195 -23.19 6.01 7.39
CA HIS A 195 -24.48 6.48 6.87
C HIS A 195 -25.68 6.13 7.76
N ARG A 196 -25.68 4.98 8.45
CA ARG A 196 -26.86 4.44 9.15
C ARG A 196 -26.64 4.02 10.60
N GLY A 197 -25.42 4.12 11.12
CA GLY A 197 -25.00 3.49 12.37
C GLY A 197 -24.78 1.98 12.24
N HIS A 198 -24.12 1.40 13.24
CA HIS A 198 -24.04 -0.04 13.43
C HIS A 198 -25.17 -0.54 14.34
N ARG A 199 -25.38 -1.87 14.37
CA ARG A 199 -26.30 -2.55 15.29
C ARG A 199 -25.61 -3.61 16.16
N ILE A 200 -24.34 -3.35 16.50
CA ILE A 200 -23.51 -4.29 17.27
C ILE A 200 -24.03 -4.43 18.70
N GLU A 201 -24.38 -3.31 19.36
CA GLU A 201 -24.97 -3.34 20.70
C GLU A 201 -26.32 -4.07 20.72
N ASP A 202 -27.17 -3.86 19.69
CA ASP A 202 -28.44 -4.59 19.53
C ASP A 202 -28.21 -6.10 19.35
N ALA A 203 -27.28 -6.49 18.48
CA ALA A 203 -26.96 -7.89 18.21
C ALA A 203 -26.43 -8.62 19.46
N VAL A 204 -25.60 -7.95 20.27
CA VAL A 204 -25.16 -8.49 21.56
C VAL A 204 -26.33 -8.61 22.54
N ALA A 205 -27.23 -7.62 22.60
CA ALA A 205 -28.42 -7.71 23.46
C ALA A 205 -29.35 -8.87 23.07
N GLU A 206 -29.59 -9.11 21.78
CA GLU A 206 -30.35 -10.26 21.27
C GLU A 206 -29.71 -11.59 21.70
N ILE A 207 -28.40 -11.76 21.51
CA ILE A 207 -27.66 -12.98 21.89
C ILE A 207 -27.75 -13.25 23.39
N LEU A 208 -27.63 -12.21 24.22
CA LEU A 208 -27.72 -12.33 25.68
C LEU A 208 -29.15 -12.59 26.16
N GLN A 209 -30.17 -12.16 25.42
CA GLN A 209 -31.57 -12.49 25.69
C GLN A 209 -31.85 -13.97 25.41
N ASP A 210 -31.36 -14.50 24.27
CA ASP A 210 -31.53 -15.91 23.90
C ASP A 210 -30.67 -16.86 24.77
N SER A 211 -29.54 -16.38 25.30
CA SER A 211 -28.61 -17.15 26.14
C SER A 211 -28.43 -16.56 27.55
N PRO A 212 -29.40 -16.71 28.48
CA PRO A 212 -29.34 -16.13 29.83
C PRO A 212 -28.08 -16.49 30.64
N ARG A 213 -27.50 -17.68 30.41
CA ARG A 213 -26.24 -18.11 31.06
C ARG A 213 -25.03 -17.24 30.70
N LEU A 214 -25.09 -16.50 29.60
CA LEU A 214 -24.01 -15.60 29.18
C LEU A 214 -24.13 -14.21 29.81
N GLN A 215 -25.31 -13.82 30.32
CA GLN A 215 -25.56 -12.47 30.84
C GLN A 215 -24.58 -12.08 31.96
N GLU A 216 -24.23 -13.00 32.87
CA GLU A 216 -23.33 -12.71 34.00
C GLU A 216 -21.94 -12.23 33.57
N LYS A 217 -21.38 -12.82 32.49
CA LYS A 217 -20.00 -12.57 32.05
C LYS A 217 -19.90 -11.67 30.82
N TYR A 218 -20.92 -11.67 29.96
CA TYR A 218 -20.86 -11.07 28.62
C TYR A 218 -21.73 -9.81 28.46
N SER A 219 -22.52 -9.42 29.47
CA SER A 219 -23.23 -8.12 29.48
C SER A 219 -22.25 -6.94 29.54
N ARG A 220 -22.66 -5.80 28.99
CA ARG A 220 -21.91 -4.54 29.08
C ARG A 220 -21.71 -4.14 30.56
N PRO A 221 -20.47 -3.98 31.05
CA PRO A 221 -20.22 -3.45 32.38
C PRO A 221 -20.72 -2.01 32.53
N TYR A 222 -20.92 -1.56 33.77
CA TYR A 222 -21.31 -0.17 34.05
C TYR A 222 -20.29 0.83 33.47
N GLU A 223 -20.77 1.93 32.88
CA GLU A 223 -19.93 2.97 32.27
C GLU A 223 -18.84 3.51 33.24
N SER A 224 -19.14 3.59 34.54
CA SER A 224 -18.20 4.02 35.59
C SER A 224 -17.03 3.05 35.85
N SER A 225 -17.02 1.90 35.16
CA SER A 225 -15.92 0.93 35.13
C SER A 225 -15.01 1.07 33.90
N ASP A 226 -15.37 1.90 32.90
CA ASP A 226 -14.41 2.37 31.92
C ASP A 226 -13.54 3.46 32.57
N ARG A 227 -12.25 3.14 32.74
CA ARG A 227 -11.26 3.98 33.43
C ARG A 227 -9.94 3.93 32.70
N LEU A 228 -9.76 4.85 31.74
CA LEU A 228 -8.46 5.16 31.19
C LEU A 228 -7.67 5.95 32.23
N TYR A 229 -6.50 5.44 32.62
CA TYR A 229 -5.56 6.12 33.51
C TYR A 229 -4.50 6.87 32.68
N SER A 230 -4.21 8.13 33.04
CA SER A 230 -3.08 8.90 32.50
C SER A 230 -1.79 8.14 32.78
N SER A 231 -0.91 8.04 31.79
CA SER A 231 0.40 7.38 31.92
C SER A 231 1.32 8.03 32.97
N THR A 232 0.98 9.22 33.47
CA THR A 232 1.63 9.89 34.61
C THR A 232 0.71 10.15 35.83
N CYS A 233 -0.61 9.91 35.71
CA CYS A 233 -1.67 10.17 36.72
C CYS A 233 -1.88 11.68 37.10
N VAL A 234 -3.07 12.20 37.45
CA VAL A 234 -4.47 11.69 37.58
C VAL A 234 -5.44 12.68 36.89
N HIS A 235 -6.72 12.32 36.70
CA HIS A 235 -7.73 13.04 35.92
C HIS A 235 -8.60 14.04 36.70
N PRO A 236 -9.34 14.88 35.95
CA PRO A 236 -10.80 14.96 36.08
C PRO A 236 -11.50 14.24 34.90
N LEU A 237 -12.57 13.51 35.20
CA LEU A 237 -13.39 12.78 34.23
C LEU A 237 -14.30 13.72 33.44
N THR A 238 -14.19 13.75 32.11
CA THR A 238 -15.29 14.20 31.24
C THR A 238 -16.12 12.98 30.85
N VAL A 239 -17.26 12.82 31.52
CA VAL A 239 -18.24 11.77 31.18
C VAL A 239 -18.98 12.19 29.93
N VAL A 240 -18.51 11.71 28.77
CA VAL A 240 -19.22 11.78 27.49
C VAL A 240 -19.91 10.43 27.29
N PRO A 241 -21.19 10.36 26.87
CA PRO A 241 -21.90 9.09 26.70
C PRO A 241 -21.20 8.21 25.65
N ILE A 242 -20.63 7.09 26.11
CA ILE A 242 -19.80 6.19 25.30
C ILE A 242 -20.71 5.31 24.44
N ARG A 243 -20.98 5.72 23.20
CA ARG A 243 -21.40 4.79 22.15
C ARG A 243 -20.21 3.94 21.73
N LEU A 244 -20.46 2.67 21.44
CA LEU A 244 -19.45 1.80 20.86
C LEU A 244 -18.94 2.39 19.53
N VAL A 245 -17.62 2.32 19.30
CA VAL A 245 -16.98 2.78 18.06
C VAL A 245 -16.22 1.64 17.40
N ILE A 246 -16.21 1.65 16.06
CA ILE A 246 -15.38 0.76 15.24
C ILE A 246 -14.21 1.57 14.70
N HIS A 247 -13.00 1.19 15.10
CA HIS A 247 -11.76 1.84 14.68
C HIS A 247 -11.05 0.95 13.65
N TYR A 248 -10.52 1.55 12.59
CA TYR A 248 -9.79 0.86 11.53
C TYR A 248 -8.35 1.36 11.51
N GLY A 249 -7.38 0.48 11.67
CA GLY A 249 -5.96 0.87 11.65
C GLY A 249 -5.02 -0.20 12.17
N LEU A 250 -3.89 0.22 12.74
CA LEU A 250 -2.78 -0.67 13.06
C LEU A 250 -2.97 -1.44 14.36
N VAL A 251 -2.84 -2.77 14.27
CA VAL A 251 -2.80 -3.70 15.40
C VAL A 251 -1.37 -4.16 15.64
N ALA A 252 -0.88 -4.04 16.87
CA ALA A 252 0.46 -4.42 17.29
C ALA A 252 0.46 -5.83 17.91
N SER A 253 1.28 -6.72 17.36
CA SER A 253 1.38 -8.13 17.75
C SER A 253 2.72 -8.44 18.43
N SER A 254 2.72 -9.31 19.45
CA SER A 254 3.94 -9.76 20.13
C SER A 254 3.73 -11.05 20.94
N ASN A 255 4.80 -11.80 21.18
CA ASN A 255 4.82 -12.89 22.16
C ASN A 255 4.84 -12.41 23.62
N GLN A 256 4.79 -11.10 23.89
CA GLN A 256 4.79 -10.49 25.22
C GLN A 256 3.54 -9.63 25.44
N LEU A 257 2.89 -9.80 26.60
CA LEU A 257 1.69 -9.05 26.97
C LEU A 257 2.03 -7.60 27.35
N MET A 258 1.59 -6.62 26.55
CA MET A 258 1.74 -5.20 26.88
C MET A 258 1.01 -4.83 28.18
N LYS A 259 1.76 -4.25 29.12
CA LYS A 259 1.32 -3.79 30.45
C LYS A 259 1.98 -2.47 30.89
N ASP A 260 2.72 -1.83 29.99
CA ASP A 260 3.48 -0.61 30.27
C ASP A 260 2.85 0.55 29.50
N ALA A 261 2.20 1.46 30.21
CA ALA A 261 1.51 2.61 29.63
C ALA A 261 2.48 3.58 28.91
N ILE A 262 3.74 3.68 29.35
CA ILE A 262 4.74 4.57 28.76
C ILE A 262 5.22 3.98 27.43
N VAL A 263 5.52 2.67 27.41
CA VAL A 263 5.90 1.97 26.18
C VAL A 263 4.72 1.91 25.18
N ARG A 264 3.49 1.67 25.67
CA ARG A 264 2.26 1.74 24.88
C ARG A 264 2.10 3.10 24.21
N ASP A 265 2.19 4.18 24.97
CA ASP A 265 2.00 5.55 24.44
C ASP A 265 3.12 5.92 23.45
N HIS A 266 4.36 5.54 23.75
CA HIS A 266 5.49 5.70 22.84
C HIS A 266 5.28 4.98 21.51
N LEU A 267 4.92 3.69 21.53
CA LEU A 267 4.65 2.91 20.32
C LEU A 267 3.41 3.41 19.56
N SER A 268 2.33 3.78 20.26
CA SER A 268 1.13 4.36 19.64
C SER A 268 1.43 5.69 18.95
N SER A 269 2.17 6.59 19.60
CA SER A 269 2.59 7.86 18.99
C SER A 269 3.58 7.69 17.82
N GLN A 270 4.42 6.65 17.84
CA GLN A 270 5.42 6.41 16.80
C GLN A 270 4.81 5.76 15.54
N TYR A 271 3.88 4.82 15.70
CA TYR A 271 3.38 3.98 14.60
C TYR A 271 1.85 4.08 14.37
N ASP A 272 1.13 4.94 15.10
CA ASP A 272 -0.34 5.05 15.07
C ASP A 272 -1.05 3.74 15.48
N ILE A 273 -0.44 2.98 16.40
CA ILE A 273 -1.01 1.73 16.94
C ILE A 273 -2.28 2.02 17.74
N LEU A 274 -3.35 1.28 17.43
CA LEU A 274 -4.67 1.38 18.05
C LEU A 274 -4.93 0.26 19.08
N CYS A 275 -4.35 -0.94 18.86
CA CYS A 275 -4.59 -2.11 19.70
C CYS A 275 -3.33 -2.97 19.83
N PHE A 276 -3.12 -3.59 20.98
CA PHE A 276 -2.10 -4.60 21.25
C PHE A 276 -2.74 -5.98 21.47
N GLU A 277 -2.19 -7.01 20.82
CA GLU A 277 -2.59 -8.43 20.91
C GLU A 277 -1.37 -9.35 20.76
N MET A 278 -1.55 -10.68 20.78
CA MET A 278 -0.43 -11.62 20.88
C MET A 278 -0.35 -12.73 19.81
N GLU A 279 -1.34 -12.85 18.92
CA GLU A 279 -1.44 -14.01 18.02
C GLU A 279 -1.15 -13.69 16.54
N ALA A 280 -1.57 -12.52 16.06
CA ALA A 280 -1.66 -12.24 14.62
C ALA A 280 -0.33 -12.34 13.87
N GLY A 281 0.81 -12.01 14.51
CA GLY A 281 2.14 -12.12 13.92
C GLY A 281 2.56 -13.54 13.51
N GLY A 282 1.85 -14.57 14.00
CA GLY A 282 2.01 -15.96 13.54
C GLY A 282 1.15 -16.33 12.34
N LEU A 283 0.13 -15.53 12.02
CA LEU A 283 -0.89 -15.86 11.03
C LEU A 283 -0.72 -15.14 9.70
N MET A 284 -0.46 -13.82 9.73
CA MET A 284 -0.64 -12.95 8.55
C MET A 284 0.14 -13.44 7.31
N ASN A 285 1.41 -13.85 7.46
CA ASN A 285 2.29 -14.21 6.33
C ASN A 285 2.14 -15.66 5.86
N GLN A 286 1.26 -16.44 6.49
CA GLN A 286 1.04 -17.85 6.16
C GLN A 286 -0.41 -18.10 5.70
N PHE A 287 -1.35 -17.29 6.17
CA PHE A 287 -2.77 -17.48 5.91
C PHE A 287 -3.46 -16.17 5.55
N PRO A 288 -4.30 -16.14 4.50
CA PRO A 288 -5.19 -15.01 4.20
C PRO A 288 -6.06 -14.67 5.43
N CYS A 289 -5.70 -13.63 6.19
CA CYS A 289 -6.24 -13.37 7.53
C CYS A 289 -6.63 -11.90 7.76
N LEU A 290 -7.61 -11.66 8.63
CA LEU A 290 -7.95 -10.33 9.19
C LEU A 290 -8.04 -10.43 10.71
N VAL A 291 -7.57 -9.41 11.42
CA VAL A 291 -7.62 -9.33 12.88
C VAL A 291 -8.75 -8.40 13.33
N ILE A 292 -9.57 -8.86 14.26
CA ILE A 292 -10.70 -8.11 14.84
C ILE A 292 -10.59 -8.23 16.36
N ARG A 293 -10.37 -7.12 17.06
CA ARG A 293 -10.14 -7.09 18.51
C ARG A 293 -11.14 -6.19 19.22
N GLY A 294 -11.90 -6.77 20.15
CA GLY A 294 -12.70 -6.01 21.10
C GLY A 294 -11.82 -5.52 22.24
N ILE A 295 -11.95 -4.24 22.60
CA ILE A 295 -11.06 -3.62 23.59
C ILE A 295 -11.51 -3.96 25.01
N CYS A 296 -10.69 -4.73 25.74
CA CYS A 296 -11.00 -5.20 27.09
C CYS A 296 -10.16 -4.54 28.21
N ASP A 297 -9.03 -3.94 27.86
CA ASP A 297 -8.17 -3.16 28.75
C ASP A 297 -7.41 -2.09 27.95
N TYR A 298 -6.60 -1.26 28.61
CA TYR A 298 -5.84 -0.17 27.98
C TYR A 298 -4.34 -0.47 27.83
N SER A 299 -3.95 -1.74 27.73
CA SER A 299 -2.53 -2.16 27.58
C SER A 299 -1.58 -1.65 28.66
N ASP A 300 -2.11 -1.36 29.85
CA ASP A 300 -1.37 -0.86 31.01
C ASP A 300 -1.34 -1.87 32.18
N SER A 301 -0.93 -1.42 33.36
CA SER A 301 -0.84 -2.21 34.59
C SER A 301 -2.19 -2.42 35.29
N HIS A 302 -3.24 -1.69 34.92
CA HIS A 302 -4.54 -1.67 35.61
C HIS A 302 -5.58 -2.62 35.00
N LYS A 303 -5.14 -3.68 34.28
CA LYS A 303 -6.01 -4.62 33.56
C LYS A 303 -7.07 -5.25 34.46
N ASN A 304 -8.34 -5.06 34.08
CA ASN A 304 -9.50 -5.67 34.71
C ASN A 304 -10.13 -6.70 33.75
N LYS A 305 -10.55 -7.86 34.27
CA LYS A 305 -11.19 -8.90 33.46
C LYS A 305 -12.67 -8.65 33.17
N ALA A 306 -13.31 -7.69 33.85
CA ALA A 306 -14.75 -7.42 33.73
C ALA A 306 -15.23 -7.14 32.29
N TRP A 307 -14.40 -6.49 31.47
CA TRP A 307 -14.75 -6.14 30.10
C TRP A 307 -14.48 -7.25 29.07
N GLN A 308 -13.76 -8.32 29.43
CA GLN A 308 -13.35 -9.36 28.47
C GLN A 308 -14.52 -10.08 27.80
N GLY A 309 -15.63 -10.32 28.51
CA GLY A 309 -16.80 -10.95 27.93
C GLY A 309 -17.50 -10.02 26.92
N TYR A 310 -17.85 -8.81 27.35
CA TYR A 310 -18.51 -7.85 26.47
C TYR A 310 -17.67 -7.50 25.23
N ALA A 311 -16.36 -7.26 25.40
CA ALA A 311 -15.43 -7.02 24.30
C ALA A 311 -15.34 -8.20 23.31
N ALA A 312 -15.34 -9.45 23.81
CA ALA A 312 -15.40 -10.62 22.93
C ALA A 312 -16.71 -10.68 22.13
N MET A 313 -17.84 -10.31 22.73
CA MET A 313 -19.14 -10.25 22.04
C MET A 313 -19.19 -9.15 20.99
N THR A 314 -18.67 -7.96 21.26
CA THR A 314 -18.68 -6.86 20.28
C THR A 314 -17.78 -7.17 19.08
N ALA A 315 -16.61 -7.76 19.31
CA ALA A 315 -15.74 -8.29 18.27
C ALA A 315 -16.41 -9.38 17.43
N ALA A 316 -17.07 -10.35 18.08
CA ALA A 316 -17.78 -11.43 17.40
C ALA A 316 -18.97 -10.91 16.58
N ALA A 317 -19.77 -9.97 17.10
CA ALA A 317 -20.89 -9.37 16.37
C ALA A 317 -20.42 -8.52 15.17
N TYR A 318 -19.28 -7.81 15.28
CA TYR A 318 -18.66 -7.17 14.12
C TYR A 318 -18.21 -8.19 13.07
N ALA A 319 -17.55 -9.29 13.49
CA ALA A 319 -17.13 -10.36 12.59
C ALA A 319 -18.32 -11.06 11.90
N GLU A 320 -19.44 -11.27 12.62
CA GLU A 320 -20.71 -11.76 12.06
C GLU A 320 -21.21 -10.84 10.93
N ALA A 321 -21.25 -9.52 11.18
CA ALA A 321 -21.67 -8.52 10.20
C ALA A 321 -20.73 -8.48 8.98
N LEU A 322 -19.42 -8.62 9.19
CA LEU A 322 -18.42 -8.67 8.13
C LEU A 322 -18.58 -9.92 7.25
N ILE A 323 -18.76 -11.10 7.85
CA ILE A 323 -19.02 -12.35 7.11
C ILE A 323 -20.29 -12.23 6.28
N LYS A 324 -21.37 -11.68 6.86
CA LYS A 324 -22.64 -11.40 6.14
C LYS A 324 -22.52 -10.34 5.04
N ARG A 325 -21.44 -9.54 5.01
CA ARG A 325 -21.14 -8.54 3.96
C ARG A 325 -20.36 -9.13 2.77
N VAL A 326 -19.64 -10.22 2.97
CA VAL A 326 -18.86 -10.95 1.94
C VAL A 326 -19.79 -11.85 1.12
N SER A 327 -19.61 -11.92 -0.20
CA SER A 327 -20.37 -12.84 -1.06
C SER A 327 -19.91 -14.31 -0.90
N PRO A 328 -20.83 -15.28 -0.82
CA PRO A 328 -20.48 -16.70 -0.83
C PRO A 328 -19.83 -17.10 -2.17
N PRO A 329 -19.06 -18.20 -2.22
CA PRO A 329 -18.61 -18.76 -3.49
C PRO A 329 -19.80 -19.38 -4.25
N ASN A 330 -19.71 -19.41 -5.59
CA ASN A 330 -20.80 -19.90 -6.45
C ASN A 330 -21.05 -21.41 -6.27
N SER A 331 -22.00 -21.76 -5.42
CA SER A 331 -22.38 -23.15 -5.11
C SER A 331 -23.22 -23.79 -6.22
N SER A 332 -22.60 -24.28 -7.30
CA SER A 332 -23.24 -25.20 -8.25
C SER A 332 -22.24 -26.00 -9.10
N ALA A 333 -21.56 -26.97 -8.48
CA ALA A 333 -20.83 -28.03 -9.18
C ALA A 333 -21.10 -29.38 -8.50
N GLY A 334 -22.21 -30.04 -8.90
CA GLY A 334 -22.65 -31.30 -8.32
C GLY A 334 -23.49 -32.13 -9.29
N GLN A 335 -22.83 -33.10 -9.93
CA GLN A 335 -23.37 -34.19 -10.76
C GLN A 335 -23.97 -33.82 -12.13
N GLY A 336 -23.49 -34.53 -13.16
CA GLY A 336 -23.90 -34.33 -14.55
C GLY A 336 -23.01 -34.98 -15.61
N THR A 337 -22.41 -36.14 -15.34
CA THR A 337 -21.69 -36.90 -16.37
C THR A 337 -22.67 -37.49 -17.38
N HIS A 338 -22.62 -37.06 -18.65
CA HIS A 338 -22.30 -37.95 -19.76
C HIS A 338 -22.14 -37.19 -21.10
N ASN A 339 -21.10 -37.58 -21.85
CA ASN A 339 -20.85 -37.14 -23.22
C ASN A 339 -22.05 -37.43 -24.14
N THR A 340 -22.40 -36.50 -25.04
CA THR A 340 -22.62 -36.84 -26.46
C THR A 340 -22.28 -35.63 -27.34
N SER A 341 -21.31 -35.87 -28.22
CA SER A 341 -21.02 -35.22 -29.51
C SER A 341 -21.93 -34.07 -29.97
N LEU A 342 -21.35 -32.87 -30.09
CA LEU A 342 -21.83 -31.80 -30.98
C LEU A 342 -20.68 -31.18 -31.76
N SER A 343 -19.94 -32.03 -32.47
CA SER A 343 -19.17 -31.64 -33.64
C SER A 343 -20.11 -31.19 -34.77
N THR A 344 -20.63 -29.96 -34.70
CA THR A 344 -21.10 -29.13 -35.84
C THR A 344 -21.48 -27.74 -35.30
N GLN A 345 -20.53 -26.80 -35.37
CA GLN A 345 -20.66 -25.33 -35.49
C GLN A 345 -19.48 -24.58 -34.85
N LEU A 346 -18.29 -24.84 -35.40
CA LEU A 346 -17.30 -23.78 -35.54
C LEU A 346 -17.89 -22.69 -36.45
N GLN A 347 -18.35 -21.57 -35.89
CA GLN A 347 -18.44 -20.23 -36.51
C GLN A 347 -19.28 -19.25 -35.65
N ALA A 348 -18.70 -18.75 -34.55
CA ALA A 348 -19.06 -17.47 -33.92
C ALA A 348 -18.06 -17.03 -32.81
N THR A 349 -16.77 -17.32 -32.96
CA THR A 349 -15.72 -16.64 -32.17
C THR A 349 -15.42 -15.31 -32.85
N GLN A 350 -16.15 -14.26 -32.50
CA GLN A 350 -15.83 -12.88 -32.86
C GLN A 350 -16.12 -11.94 -31.69
N ASP A 351 -15.11 -11.12 -31.41
CA ASP A 351 -15.11 -9.88 -30.64
C ASP A 351 -16.19 -9.67 -29.56
N ARG A 352 -15.76 -9.87 -28.32
CA ARG A 352 -15.96 -8.81 -27.32
C ARG A 352 -14.62 -8.24 -26.91
N SER A 353 -14.12 -7.31 -27.72
CA SER A 353 -13.31 -6.20 -27.21
C SER A 353 -13.99 -5.70 -25.94
N TYR A 354 -13.28 -5.74 -24.81
CA TYR A 354 -13.76 -5.13 -23.57
C TYR A 354 -13.50 -3.62 -23.67
N THR A 355 -14.18 -2.96 -24.60
CA THR A 355 -14.01 -1.55 -24.89
C THR A 355 -14.40 -0.76 -23.65
N PHE A 356 -13.41 -0.21 -22.93
CA PHE A 356 -13.66 0.56 -21.72
C PHE A 356 -14.70 1.66 -21.97
N SER A 357 -15.61 1.89 -21.02
CA SER A 357 -16.42 3.10 -21.05
C SER A 357 -15.53 4.33 -20.85
N SER A 358 -15.96 5.50 -21.33
CA SER A 358 -15.21 6.74 -21.15
C SER A 358 -14.98 7.11 -19.68
N GLU A 359 -15.83 6.59 -18.78
CA GLU A 359 -15.75 6.79 -17.34
C GLU A 359 -14.73 5.86 -16.68
N GLU A 360 -14.73 4.57 -17.02
CA GLU A 360 -13.69 3.62 -16.57
C GLU A 360 -12.29 4.04 -17.07
N ARG A 361 -12.17 4.51 -18.33
CA ARG A 361 -10.89 5.10 -18.83
C ARG A 361 -10.41 6.25 -17.95
N CYS A 362 -11.33 7.11 -17.51
CA CYS A 362 -11.03 8.28 -16.69
C CYS A 362 -10.62 7.88 -15.26
N GLN A 363 -11.30 6.90 -14.65
CA GLN A 363 -10.97 6.37 -13.33
C GLN A 363 -9.58 5.69 -13.32
N LEU A 364 -9.29 4.87 -14.33
CA LEU A 364 -8.01 4.19 -14.49
C LEU A 364 -6.83 5.15 -14.66
N LEU A 365 -7.00 6.20 -15.49
CA LEU A 365 -5.98 7.24 -15.66
C LEU A 365 -5.77 8.07 -14.39
N LYS A 366 -6.85 8.41 -13.67
CA LYS A 366 -6.77 9.14 -12.39
C LYS A 366 -6.03 8.34 -11.33
N SER A 367 -6.24 7.03 -11.26
CA SER A 367 -5.64 6.19 -10.21
C SER A 367 -4.17 5.87 -10.45
N LEU A 368 -3.71 5.88 -11.71
CA LEU A 368 -2.27 5.83 -12.00
C LEU A 368 -1.56 7.09 -11.48
N ARG A 369 -2.19 8.27 -11.57
CA ARG A 369 -1.63 9.53 -11.03
C ARG A 369 -1.51 9.51 -9.51
N PHE A 370 -0.63 10.36 -8.99
CA PHE A 370 -0.40 10.61 -7.56
C PHE A 370 0.10 12.04 -7.35
N ASP A 371 0.09 12.52 -6.10
CA ASP A 371 0.56 13.87 -5.76
C ASP A 371 2.06 14.03 -6.02
N GLN A 372 2.48 15.24 -6.39
CA GLN A 372 3.88 15.58 -6.70
C GLN A 372 4.55 14.80 -7.86
N ILE A 373 3.79 14.04 -8.67
CA ILE A 373 4.27 13.24 -9.83
C ILE A 373 5.23 13.96 -10.81
N ASP A 374 5.09 15.28 -10.96
CA ASP A 374 5.94 16.15 -11.79
C ASP A 374 6.82 17.14 -10.98
N ALA A 375 6.73 17.14 -9.65
CA ALA A 375 7.32 18.17 -8.79
C ALA A 375 8.85 18.25 -8.91
N ARG A 376 9.50 17.09 -8.95
CA ARG A 376 10.95 17.00 -9.17
C ARG A 376 11.37 17.60 -10.50
N GLN A 377 10.65 17.26 -11.58
CA GLN A 377 10.90 17.83 -12.90
C GLN A 377 10.76 19.35 -12.85
N MET A 378 9.68 19.87 -12.25
CA MET A 378 9.38 21.30 -12.20
C MET A 378 10.43 22.10 -11.42
N THR A 379 10.87 21.62 -10.26
CA THR A 379 11.80 22.30 -9.34
C THR A 379 13.25 22.37 -9.83
N ILE A 380 13.69 21.48 -10.74
CA ILE A 380 15.04 21.55 -11.32
C ILE A 380 15.25 22.91 -12.03
N LYS A 381 16.32 23.62 -11.67
CA LYS A 381 16.68 24.91 -12.29
C LYS A 381 16.84 24.75 -13.81
N LYS A 382 16.39 25.75 -14.58
CA LYS A 382 16.61 25.77 -16.03
C LYS A 382 18.11 25.85 -16.31
N ALA A 383 18.57 25.14 -17.34
CA ALA A 383 19.91 25.29 -17.88
C ALA A 383 20.21 26.78 -18.17
N HIS A 384 21.47 27.18 -17.98
CA HIS A 384 21.91 28.53 -18.26
C HIS A 384 21.82 28.83 -19.77
N VAL A 385 21.81 30.11 -20.14
CA VAL A 385 21.62 30.51 -21.53
C VAL A 385 22.81 30.06 -22.37
N LYS A 386 22.53 29.25 -23.40
CA LYS A 386 23.48 28.55 -24.30
C LYS A 386 24.14 27.28 -23.76
N THR A 387 23.96 26.89 -22.50
CA THR A 387 24.53 25.62 -22.02
C THR A 387 23.74 24.39 -22.52
N CYS A 388 24.34 23.21 -22.40
CA CYS A 388 23.79 21.88 -22.73
C CYS A 388 23.55 21.61 -24.22
N GLN A 389 23.76 22.58 -25.12
CA GLN A 389 23.47 22.46 -26.55
C GLN A 389 24.34 21.42 -27.26
N TRP A 390 25.56 21.21 -26.78
CA TRP A 390 26.53 20.25 -27.32
C TRP A 390 26.02 18.81 -27.32
N LEU A 391 25.10 18.43 -26.40
CA LEU A 391 24.47 17.11 -26.37
C LEU A 391 23.77 16.79 -27.69
N LEU A 392 23.14 17.79 -28.32
CA LEU A 392 22.40 17.64 -29.57
C LEU A 392 23.30 17.37 -30.79
N GLN A 393 24.62 17.36 -30.59
CA GLN A 393 25.66 17.13 -31.59
C GLN A 393 26.55 15.93 -31.24
N ARG A 394 26.30 15.25 -30.11
CA ARG A 394 27.07 14.06 -29.70
C ARG A 394 26.66 12.84 -30.51
N PRO A 395 27.60 12.02 -31.02
CA PRO A 395 27.29 10.78 -31.73
C PRO A 395 26.35 9.88 -30.92
N GLU A 396 26.60 9.69 -29.63
CA GLU A 396 25.81 8.80 -28.75
C GLU A 396 24.35 9.26 -28.62
N TYR A 397 24.09 10.58 -28.68
CA TYR A 397 22.73 11.12 -28.61
C TYR A 397 22.03 11.14 -29.97
N LEU A 398 22.79 11.33 -31.06
CA LEU A 398 22.27 11.29 -32.43
C LEU A 398 21.94 9.87 -32.85
N ASP A 399 22.84 8.93 -32.58
CA ASP A 399 22.72 7.50 -32.86
C ASP A 399 21.53 6.91 -32.09
N TRP A 400 21.39 7.25 -30.81
CA TRP A 400 20.23 6.86 -30.00
C TRP A 400 18.89 7.28 -30.64
N LEU A 401 18.85 8.44 -31.30
CA LEU A 401 17.64 8.97 -31.96
C LEU A 401 17.41 8.40 -33.37
N ASP A 402 18.39 7.69 -33.95
CA ASP A 402 18.33 7.11 -35.29
C ASP A 402 17.50 5.81 -35.28
N PRO A 403 16.48 5.66 -36.16
CA PRO A 403 15.79 4.38 -36.35
C PRO A 403 16.70 3.28 -36.91
N ALA A 404 17.70 3.60 -37.73
CA ALA A 404 18.56 2.60 -38.36
C ALA A 404 19.48 1.89 -37.35
N LYS A 405 19.92 2.60 -36.30
CA LYS A 405 20.80 2.08 -35.25
C LYS A 405 20.07 1.44 -34.08
N PHE A 406 18.73 1.45 -34.07
CA PHE A 406 17.93 0.95 -32.95
C PHE A 406 18.31 -0.46 -32.49
N GLN A 407 18.61 -1.37 -33.45
CA GLN A 407 19.00 -2.75 -33.17
C GLN A 407 20.40 -2.92 -32.56
N GLU A 408 21.26 -1.89 -32.62
CA GLU A 408 22.60 -1.90 -32.01
C GLU A 408 22.54 -1.67 -30.50
N HIS A 409 21.57 -0.87 -30.04
CA HIS A 409 21.48 -0.36 -28.68
C HIS A 409 20.09 -0.52 -28.03
N HIS A 410 19.16 -1.21 -28.69
CA HIS A 410 17.79 -1.53 -28.23
C HIS A 410 17.00 -0.33 -27.67
N GLY A 411 17.27 0.88 -28.17
CA GLY A 411 16.66 2.11 -27.66
C GLY A 411 17.26 2.70 -26.38
N PHE A 412 18.40 2.19 -25.87
CA PHE A 412 19.03 2.64 -24.64
C PHE A 412 20.08 3.74 -24.81
N LEU A 413 20.02 4.75 -23.94
CA LEU A 413 21.09 5.72 -23.69
C LEU A 413 21.23 5.94 -22.17
N TRP A 414 22.46 5.88 -21.62
CA TRP A 414 22.72 6.15 -20.21
C TRP A 414 23.74 7.28 -20.03
N ILE A 415 23.29 8.39 -19.45
CA ILE A 415 24.13 9.51 -19.03
C ILE A 415 24.59 9.31 -17.58
N LYS A 416 25.88 9.02 -17.37
CA LYS A 416 26.51 8.88 -16.05
C LYS A 416 27.35 10.10 -15.69
N GLY A 417 27.62 10.30 -14.40
CA GLY A 417 28.59 11.31 -13.96
C GLY A 417 28.59 11.61 -12.47
N LYS A 418 29.60 12.34 -11.98
CA LYS A 418 29.79 12.70 -10.56
C LYS A 418 28.58 13.44 -9.94
N PRO A 419 28.46 13.49 -8.60
CA PRO A 419 27.53 14.39 -7.91
C PRO A 419 27.74 15.85 -8.34
N GLY A 420 26.67 16.63 -8.47
CA GLY A 420 26.77 18.07 -8.79
C GLY A 420 27.20 18.44 -10.21
N THR A 421 27.45 17.48 -11.12
CA THR A 421 27.84 17.77 -12.52
C THR A 421 26.72 18.32 -13.40
N GLY A 422 25.46 18.32 -12.94
CA GLY A 422 24.34 18.90 -13.68
C GLY A 422 23.51 17.94 -14.54
N LYS A 423 23.63 16.61 -14.34
CA LYS A 423 22.85 15.57 -15.03
C LYS A 423 21.35 15.89 -15.16
N SER A 424 20.66 16.19 -14.05
CA SER A 424 19.23 16.54 -14.06
C SER A 424 18.91 17.80 -14.87
N THR A 425 19.83 18.76 -14.91
CA THR A 425 19.71 19.96 -15.76
C THR A 425 19.85 19.61 -17.24
N LEU A 426 20.77 18.70 -17.57
CA LEU A 426 20.98 18.17 -18.93
C LEU A 426 19.78 17.33 -19.39
N MET A 427 19.24 16.46 -18.52
CA MET A 427 18.04 15.68 -18.79
C MET A 427 16.81 16.57 -19.01
N LYS A 428 16.61 17.60 -18.16
CA LYS A 428 15.55 18.60 -18.36
C LYS A 428 15.74 19.41 -19.65
N PHE A 429 16.98 19.68 -20.07
CA PHE A 429 17.27 20.29 -21.37
C PHE A 429 16.92 19.35 -22.54
N ALA A 430 17.35 18.08 -22.48
CA ALA A 430 17.09 17.08 -23.52
C ALA A 430 15.58 16.85 -23.71
N LEU A 431 14.84 16.67 -22.60
CA LEU A 431 13.39 16.56 -22.56
C LEU A 431 12.71 17.78 -23.22
N ARG A 432 13.08 19.00 -22.81
CA ARG A 432 12.51 20.24 -23.35
C ARG A 432 12.84 20.43 -24.83
N ASN A 433 14.00 19.98 -25.29
CA ASN A 433 14.37 20.00 -26.70
C ASN A 433 13.55 19.00 -27.52
N ALA A 434 13.35 17.78 -27.01
CA ALA A 434 12.47 16.78 -27.63
C ALA A 434 11.03 17.33 -27.77
N GLN A 435 10.47 17.91 -26.69
CA GLN A 435 9.11 18.49 -26.69
C GLN A 435 8.93 19.66 -27.67
N ARG A 436 10.01 20.34 -28.05
CA ARG A 436 9.99 21.46 -29.01
C ARG A 436 10.06 21.01 -30.47
N LYS A 437 10.69 19.86 -30.75
CA LYS A 437 10.82 19.34 -32.12
C LYS A 437 9.49 18.70 -32.53
N ARG A 438 8.71 19.39 -33.37
CA ARG A 438 7.54 18.80 -34.05
C ARG A 438 8.01 17.64 -34.93
N GLY A 439 7.66 16.40 -34.57
CA GLY A 439 8.13 15.21 -35.30
C GLY A 439 7.35 13.93 -35.01
N GLY A 440 6.09 14.01 -34.57
CA GLY A 440 5.26 12.83 -34.29
C GLY A 440 5.73 11.94 -33.13
N LYS A 441 6.74 12.39 -32.37
CA LYS A 441 7.30 11.64 -31.23
C LYS A 441 6.48 11.89 -29.97
N ILE A 442 6.17 10.82 -29.27
CA ILE A 442 5.47 10.81 -27.98
C ILE A 442 6.52 10.83 -26.89
N ILE A 443 6.34 11.71 -25.89
CA ILE A 443 7.38 12.01 -24.91
C ILE A 443 6.81 11.86 -23.51
N ILE A 444 7.41 10.92 -22.77
CA ILE A 444 7.08 10.57 -21.39
C ILE A 444 8.32 10.71 -20.51
N HIS A 445 8.16 10.96 -19.20
CA HIS A 445 9.31 11.12 -18.31
C HIS A 445 9.02 10.84 -16.84
N PHE A 446 10.07 10.48 -16.11
CA PHE A 446 10.07 10.45 -14.65
C PHE A 446 11.39 11.00 -14.10
N PHE A 447 11.35 11.66 -12.95
CA PHE A 447 12.54 12.22 -12.30
C PHE A 447 12.50 11.81 -10.84
N PHE A 448 13.39 10.90 -10.44
CA PHE A 448 13.45 10.41 -9.06
C PHE A 448 13.81 11.55 -8.08
N ASN A 449 13.23 11.51 -6.88
CA ASN A 449 13.41 12.49 -5.83
C ASN A 449 13.62 11.80 -4.48
N ALA A 450 14.87 11.59 -4.07
CA ALA A 450 15.21 11.01 -2.77
C ALA A 450 14.75 11.87 -1.55
N ARG A 451 14.25 13.09 -1.79
CA ARG A 451 13.65 13.99 -0.79
C ARG A 451 12.13 14.12 -0.90
N GLY A 452 11.52 13.40 -1.83
CA GLY A 452 10.08 13.37 -2.05
C GLY A 452 9.39 12.25 -1.28
N GLU A 453 8.09 12.13 -1.52
CA GLU A 453 7.25 11.06 -0.97
C GLU A 453 7.62 9.67 -1.53
N ASP A 454 7.10 8.60 -0.95
CA ASP A 454 7.45 7.20 -1.31
C ASP A 454 7.26 6.86 -2.79
N LEU A 455 6.32 7.50 -3.49
CA LEU A 455 6.15 7.32 -4.93
C LEU A 455 7.14 8.14 -5.78
N GLU A 456 7.71 9.23 -5.28
CA GLU A 456 8.72 10.00 -6.03
C GLU A 456 10.11 9.34 -6.04
N LYS A 457 10.38 8.41 -5.11
CA LYS A 457 11.65 7.68 -4.97
C LYS A 457 11.58 6.18 -5.29
N SER A 458 10.44 5.68 -5.77
CA SER A 458 10.22 4.25 -6.06
C SER A 458 9.89 3.95 -7.53
N THR A 459 10.27 2.75 -7.98
CA THR A 459 9.94 2.24 -9.32
C THR A 459 8.43 2.11 -9.54
N VAL A 460 7.64 1.85 -8.50
CA VAL A 460 6.17 1.85 -8.55
C VAL A 460 5.62 3.21 -9.02
N GLY A 461 6.07 4.31 -8.42
CA GLY A 461 5.67 5.65 -8.84
C GLY A 461 6.17 6.01 -10.25
N MET A 462 7.38 5.55 -10.61
CA MET A 462 7.88 5.67 -11.97
C MET A 462 6.97 4.96 -12.99
N TYR A 463 6.69 3.66 -12.83
CA TYR A 463 5.88 2.91 -13.78
C TYR A 463 4.45 3.45 -13.88
N ARG A 464 3.83 3.82 -12.74
CA ARG A 464 2.54 4.54 -12.71
C ARG A 464 2.56 5.80 -13.58
N SER A 465 3.59 6.63 -13.42
CA SER A 465 3.74 7.88 -14.18
C SER A 465 3.95 7.63 -15.67
N LEU A 466 4.79 6.67 -16.03
CA LEU A 466 5.06 6.32 -17.43
C LEU A 466 3.81 5.76 -18.12
N LEU A 467 3.09 4.84 -17.47
CA LEU A 467 1.87 4.23 -17.99
C LEU A 467 0.73 5.27 -18.13
N SER A 468 0.51 6.12 -17.12
CA SER A 468 -0.43 7.25 -17.19
C SER A 468 -0.11 8.16 -18.37
N GLN A 469 1.14 8.59 -18.51
CA GLN A 469 1.56 9.48 -19.59
C GLN A 469 1.44 8.86 -20.97
N LEU A 470 1.65 7.55 -21.09
CA LEU A 470 1.55 6.82 -22.35
C LEU A 470 0.09 6.66 -22.77
N LEU A 471 -0.78 6.20 -21.86
CA LEU A 471 -2.22 6.02 -22.10
C LEU A 471 -2.95 7.36 -22.36
N GLU A 472 -2.53 8.46 -21.72
CA GLU A 472 -3.06 9.79 -22.01
C GLU A 472 -2.70 10.30 -23.42
N ARG A 473 -1.56 9.87 -23.96
CA ARG A 473 -1.06 10.30 -25.29
C ARG A 473 -1.44 9.33 -26.41
N ILE A 474 -1.71 8.07 -26.08
CA ILE A 474 -2.18 7.03 -27.00
C ILE A 474 -3.39 6.31 -26.37
N PRO A 475 -4.59 6.93 -26.39
CA PRO A 475 -5.76 6.34 -25.74
C PRO A 475 -6.17 4.97 -26.30
N SER A 476 -5.79 4.66 -27.55
CA SER A 476 -6.06 3.36 -28.20
C SER A 476 -5.28 2.20 -27.60
N LEU A 477 -4.15 2.44 -26.90
CA LEU A 477 -3.45 1.37 -26.17
C LEU A 477 -4.31 0.78 -25.05
N LEU A 478 -5.23 1.56 -24.48
CA LEU A 478 -6.06 1.06 -23.40
C LEU A 478 -7.01 -0.05 -23.84
N ASP A 479 -7.40 -0.06 -25.12
CA ASP A 479 -8.21 -1.13 -25.70
C ASP A 479 -7.40 -2.40 -26.04
N THR A 480 -6.05 -2.35 -25.91
CA THR A 480 -5.13 -3.49 -26.05
C THR A 480 -4.57 -3.99 -24.72
N LEU A 481 -4.94 -3.39 -23.58
CA LEU A 481 -4.45 -3.81 -22.25
C LEU A 481 -5.41 -4.82 -21.59
N GLU A 482 -4.86 -5.95 -21.15
CA GLU A 482 -5.54 -6.92 -20.28
C GLU A 482 -5.52 -6.45 -18.82
N VAL A 483 -6.19 -5.33 -18.53
CA VAL A 483 -6.26 -4.78 -17.16
C VAL A 483 -7.00 -5.75 -16.23
N PRO A 484 -6.41 -6.16 -15.11
CA PRO A 484 -7.07 -7.02 -14.13
C PRO A 484 -8.45 -6.48 -13.71
N GLY A 485 -9.46 -7.34 -13.65
CA GLY A 485 -10.85 -6.94 -13.38
C GLY A 485 -11.08 -6.25 -12.02
N SER A 486 -10.13 -6.38 -11.08
CA SER A 486 -10.07 -5.64 -9.81
C SER A 486 -9.71 -4.16 -9.98
N ILE A 487 -9.00 -3.81 -11.05
CA ILE A 487 -8.52 -2.47 -11.40
C ILE A 487 -9.47 -1.82 -12.42
N ALA A 488 -10.02 -2.60 -13.35
CA ALA A 488 -10.96 -2.09 -14.36
C ALA A 488 -12.34 -1.68 -13.80
N ARG A 489 -12.68 -2.07 -12.57
CA ARG A 489 -14.00 -1.84 -11.93
C ARG A 489 -13.95 -1.17 -10.56
N SER A 490 -12.77 -0.71 -10.12
CA SER A 490 -12.59 0.01 -8.86
C SER A 490 -12.90 1.49 -9.02
N GLY A 491 -13.94 1.99 -8.35
CA GLY A 491 -14.33 3.40 -8.47
C GLY A 491 -13.27 4.39 -7.99
N GLU A 492 -12.58 4.11 -6.87
CA GLU A 492 -11.69 5.09 -6.21
C GLU A 492 -10.33 4.51 -5.71
N ASP A 493 -10.26 3.28 -5.18
CA ASP A 493 -8.99 2.68 -4.69
C ASP A 493 -8.37 1.67 -5.66
N HIS A 494 -7.31 2.06 -6.38
CA HIS A 494 -6.50 1.14 -7.18
C HIS A 494 -5.12 0.94 -6.53
N HIS A 495 -4.88 -0.25 -5.97
CA HIS A 495 -3.57 -0.61 -5.42
C HIS A 495 -2.65 -1.14 -6.51
N TRP A 496 -1.84 -0.25 -7.08
CA TRP A 496 -0.79 -0.59 -8.03
C TRP A 496 0.43 -1.20 -7.34
N ASN A 497 0.83 -2.41 -7.76
CA ASN A 497 2.11 -3.05 -7.39
C ASN A 497 3.06 -3.10 -8.60
N THR A 498 4.31 -3.49 -8.36
CA THR A 498 5.33 -3.54 -9.41
C THR A 498 4.95 -4.50 -10.54
N GLU A 499 4.49 -5.71 -10.20
CA GLU A 499 4.24 -6.78 -11.17
C GLU A 499 3.17 -6.39 -12.20
N ILE A 500 2.02 -5.86 -11.74
CA ILE A 500 0.93 -5.43 -12.61
C ILE A 500 1.35 -4.20 -13.44
N LEU A 501 2.12 -3.28 -12.85
CA LEU A 501 2.59 -2.10 -13.56
C LEU A 501 3.60 -2.45 -14.66
N THR A 502 4.50 -3.41 -14.42
CA THR A 502 5.44 -3.89 -15.43
C THR A 502 4.72 -4.62 -16.56
N ASP A 503 3.79 -5.52 -16.23
CA ASP A 503 2.99 -6.26 -17.22
C ASP A 503 2.18 -5.32 -18.13
N LEU A 504 1.42 -4.39 -17.55
CA LEU A 504 0.64 -3.41 -18.32
C LEU A 504 1.51 -2.44 -19.13
N LEU A 505 2.70 -2.07 -18.62
CA LEU A 505 3.64 -1.22 -19.37
C LEU A 505 4.31 -2.00 -20.51
N GLU A 506 4.63 -3.28 -20.31
CA GLU A 506 5.12 -4.16 -21.37
C GLU A 506 4.07 -4.34 -22.46
N GLN A 507 2.83 -4.71 -22.12
CA GLN A 507 1.71 -4.77 -23.06
C GLN A 507 1.52 -3.44 -23.81
N ALA A 508 1.59 -2.31 -23.11
CA ALA A 508 1.47 -0.98 -23.73
C ALA A 508 2.63 -0.66 -24.69
N ILE A 509 3.84 -1.14 -24.42
CA ILE A 509 5.02 -0.92 -25.27
C ILE A 509 5.04 -1.87 -26.47
N GLN A 510 4.60 -3.12 -26.31
CA GLN A 510 4.47 -4.10 -27.39
C GLN A 510 3.42 -3.68 -28.44
N ASN A 511 2.39 -2.92 -28.03
CA ASN A 511 1.31 -2.43 -28.90
C ASN A 511 1.57 -1.02 -29.51
N LEU A 512 2.82 -0.53 -29.56
CA LEU A 512 3.17 0.81 -30.08
C LEU A 512 3.17 0.92 -31.62
N GLU A 513 2.35 0.14 -32.34
CA GLU A 513 2.35 0.16 -33.81
C GLU A 513 2.09 1.59 -34.36
N GLY A 514 3.01 2.06 -35.22
CA GLY A 514 2.99 3.42 -35.78
C GLY A 514 3.46 4.54 -34.84
N PHE A 515 3.72 4.27 -33.56
CA PHE A 515 4.15 5.27 -32.58
C PHE A 515 5.66 5.26 -32.31
N ASN A 516 6.20 6.43 -31.96
CA ASN A 516 7.61 6.63 -31.63
C ASN A 516 7.73 7.29 -30.25
N VAL A 517 8.02 6.50 -29.22
CA VAL A 517 8.08 6.94 -27.82
C VAL A 517 9.51 7.24 -27.40
N LEU A 518 9.71 8.41 -26.80
CA LEU A 518 10.93 8.81 -26.08
C LEU A 518 10.62 8.91 -24.58
N CYS A 519 11.30 8.11 -23.79
CA CYS A 519 11.23 8.08 -22.33
C CYS A 519 12.48 8.70 -21.72
N PHE A 520 12.32 9.60 -20.74
CA PHE A 520 13.43 10.19 -19.99
C PHE A 520 13.30 9.87 -18.50
N ILE A 521 14.26 9.15 -17.92
CA ILE A 521 14.26 8.75 -16.51
C ILE A 521 15.53 9.29 -15.84
N ASP A 522 15.37 10.27 -14.97
CA ASP A 522 16.49 10.98 -14.31
C ASP A 522 16.71 10.50 -12.87
N ALA A 523 17.99 10.52 -12.44
CA ALA A 523 18.44 10.27 -11.08
C ALA A 523 18.15 8.85 -10.54
N LEU A 524 18.49 7.79 -11.30
CA LEU A 524 18.38 6.40 -10.81
C LEU A 524 19.16 6.14 -9.50
N ASP A 525 20.20 6.95 -9.20
CA ASP A 525 20.92 6.91 -7.92
C ASP A 525 20.14 7.45 -6.71
N GLU A 526 18.91 7.94 -6.92
CA GLU A 526 17.95 8.36 -5.89
C GLU A 526 16.87 7.28 -5.60
N CYS A 527 16.99 6.08 -6.18
CA CYS A 527 16.15 4.89 -5.94
C CYS A 527 16.99 3.72 -5.39
N GLU A 528 16.34 2.75 -4.74
CA GLU A 528 17.01 1.55 -4.18
C GLU A 528 17.64 0.67 -5.26
N GLU A 529 18.87 0.19 -5.02
CA GLU A 529 19.70 -0.45 -6.05
C GLU A 529 19.07 -1.72 -6.64
N ASP A 530 18.49 -2.59 -5.83
CA ASP A 530 17.85 -3.83 -6.32
C ASP A 530 16.65 -3.53 -7.22
N HIS A 531 15.80 -2.57 -6.82
CA HIS A 531 14.69 -2.10 -7.65
C HIS A 531 15.16 -1.48 -8.97
N VAL A 532 16.29 -0.75 -8.98
CA VAL A 532 16.88 -0.21 -10.23
C VAL A 532 17.44 -1.34 -11.11
N ARG A 533 18.03 -2.39 -10.52
CA ARG A 533 18.54 -3.55 -11.27
C ARG A 533 17.41 -4.29 -11.99
N ASP A 534 16.30 -4.55 -11.33
CA ASP A 534 15.13 -5.19 -11.93
C ASP A 534 14.44 -4.29 -12.96
N MET A 535 14.41 -2.98 -12.72
CA MET A 535 13.92 -2.00 -13.69
C MET A 535 14.75 -1.95 -14.98
N ILE A 536 16.09 -2.01 -14.88
CA ILE A 536 16.95 -2.07 -16.07
C ILE A 536 16.72 -3.36 -16.86
N ARG A 537 16.63 -4.52 -16.19
CA ARG A 537 16.30 -5.81 -16.81
C ARG A 537 14.96 -5.77 -17.53
N PHE A 538 13.93 -5.21 -16.90
CA PHE A 538 12.60 -5.02 -17.50
C PHE A 538 12.70 -4.25 -18.82
N PHE A 539 13.33 -3.07 -18.81
CA PHE A 539 13.47 -2.30 -20.04
C PHE A 539 14.34 -3.02 -21.08
N GLU A 540 15.37 -3.79 -20.70
CA GLU A 540 16.23 -4.52 -21.65
C GLU A 540 15.40 -5.56 -22.40
N THR A 541 14.59 -6.33 -21.69
CA THR A 541 13.63 -7.30 -22.24
C THR A 541 12.64 -6.63 -23.20
N VAL A 542 12.07 -5.48 -22.81
CA VAL A 542 11.10 -4.73 -23.63
C VAL A 542 11.74 -4.09 -24.87
N GLY A 543 13.00 -3.63 -24.77
CA GLY A 543 13.77 -3.13 -25.91
C GLY A 543 14.15 -4.23 -26.90
N GLU A 544 14.25 -5.48 -26.45
CA GLU A 544 14.46 -6.68 -27.28
C GLU A 544 13.18 -7.21 -27.94
N SER A 545 12.05 -7.17 -27.23
CA SER A 545 10.79 -7.76 -27.71
C SER A 545 9.96 -6.86 -28.63
N ILE A 546 10.29 -5.56 -28.75
CA ILE A 546 9.53 -4.62 -29.57
C ILE A 546 9.66 -4.91 -31.08
N THR A 547 8.56 -5.33 -31.68
CA THR A 547 8.48 -5.70 -33.12
C THR A 547 7.75 -4.67 -33.98
N ALA A 548 6.90 -3.83 -33.38
CA ALA A 548 6.16 -2.76 -34.06
C ALA A 548 6.26 -1.44 -33.27
N GLY A 549 6.56 -0.34 -33.97
CA GLY A 549 6.82 0.97 -33.34
C GLY A 549 8.26 1.13 -32.85
N THR A 550 8.53 2.19 -32.07
CA THR A 550 9.80 2.32 -31.34
C THR A 550 9.62 2.89 -29.95
N PHE A 551 10.30 2.30 -28.96
CA PHE A 551 10.42 2.80 -27.59
C PHE A 551 11.91 3.03 -27.29
N ARG A 552 12.28 4.26 -26.94
CA ARG A 552 13.66 4.63 -26.58
C ARG A 552 13.68 5.23 -25.19
N VAL A 553 14.62 4.81 -24.36
CA VAL A 553 14.79 5.28 -22.99
C VAL A 553 16.16 5.91 -22.78
N CYS A 554 16.17 7.10 -22.16
CA CYS A 554 17.35 7.80 -21.73
C CYS A 554 17.39 7.83 -20.19
N PHE A 555 18.40 7.21 -19.60
CA PHE A 555 18.63 7.17 -18.17
C PHE A 555 19.68 8.18 -17.72
N SER A 556 19.58 8.65 -16.48
CA SER A 556 20.61 9.43 -15.79
C SER A 556 20.92 8.85 -14.41
N SER A 557 22.20 8.75 -14.06
CA SER A 557 22.62 8.34 -12.71
C SER A 557 24.02 8.82 -12.34
N ARG A 558 24.41 8.64 -11.08
CA ARG A 558 25.83 8.62 -10.69
C ARG A 558 26.56 7.40 -11.29
N HIS A 559 27.86 7.29 -11.03
CA HIS A 559 28.64 6.10 -11.39
C HIS A 559 28.21 4.83 -10.64
N TYR A 560 27.57 5.02 -9.48
CA TYR A 560 26.76 4.01 -8.79
C TYR A 560 25.26 4.27 -9.08
N PRO A 561 24.37 3.26 -9.00
CA PRO A 561 24.70 1.85 -8.78
C PRO A 561 25.52 1.24 -9.93
N HIS A 562 26.39 0.28 -9.61
CA HIS A 562 27.26 -0.37 -10.59
C HIS A 562 26.50 -1.43 -11.36
N ILE A 563 25.75 -0.97 -12.37
CA ILE A 563 24.94 -1.80 -13.27
C ILE A 563 25.59 -1.79 -14.66
N THR A 564 25.82 -3.00 -15.17
CA THR A 564 26.23 -3.29 -16.54
C THR A 564 24.97 -3.45 -17.39
N ILE A 565 24.88 -2.74 -18.52
CA ILE A 565 23.86 -2.97 -19.55
C ILE A 565 24.48 -3.87 -20.62
N SER A 566 23.71 -4.81 -21.15
CA SER A 566 24.12 -5.73 -22.22
C SER A 566 24.29 -5.02 -23.57
N LYS A 567 23.33 -4.15 -23.92
CA LYS A 567 23.30 -3.32 -25.14
C LYS A 567 22.74 -1.93 -24.83
N GLY A 568 23.53 -0.90 -25.10
CA GLY A 568 23.11 0.49 -24.89
C GLY A 568 24.24 1.48 -25.09
N LEU A 569 23.89 2.73 -25.42
CA LEU A 569 24.86 3.81 -25.56
C LEU A 569 25.16 4.45 -24.20
N GLY A 570 26.41 4.78 -23.93
CA GLY A 570 26.85 5.33 -22.64
C GLY A 570 27.61 6.65 -22.81
N LEU A 571 27.25 7.65 -22.01
CA LEU A 571 27.90 8.97 -22.01
C LEU A 571 28.27 9.38 -20.58
N VAL A 572 29.55 9.66 -20.33
CA VAL A 572 30.03 10.19 -19.05
C VAL A 572 30.16 11.71 -19.14
N LEU A 573 29.38 12.43 -18.33
CA LEU A 573 29.17 13.87 -18.45
C LEU A 573 30.44 14.71 -18.22
N GLU A 574 31.18 14.46 -17.14
CA GLU A 574 32.43 15.18 -16.84
C GLU A 574 33.58 14.89 -17.82
N SER A 575 33.43 13.91 -18.71
CA SER A 575 34.40 13.60 -19.78
C SER A 575 34.09 14.31 -21.10
N GLN A 576 33.01 15.10 -21.17
CA GLN A 576 32.60 15.78 -22.41
C GLN A 576 33.20 17.18 -22.52
N GLU A 577 33.93 17.46 -23.61
CA GLU A 577 34.48 18.80 -23.89
C GLU A 577 33.39 19.89 -23.88
N GLY A 578 32.19 19.58 -24.40
CA GLY A 578 31.06 20.50 -24.41
C GLY A 578 30.57 20.86 -23.00
N HIS A 579 30.70 19.94 -22.03
CA HIS A 579 30.37 20.21 -20.62
C HIS A 579 31.40 21.15 -19.99
N THR A 580 32.69 21.00 -20.31
CA THR A 580 33.75 21.94 -19.92
C THR A 580 33.55 23.34 -20.56
N GLN A 581 33.05 23.39 -21.80
CA GLN A 581 32.66 24.63 -22.48
C GLN A 581 31.43 25.29 -21.85
N ASP A 582 30.44 24.51 -21.36
CA ASP A 582 29.30 25.04 -20.60
C ASP A 582 29.76 25.69 -19.28
N ILE A 583 30.65 25.02 -18.53
CA ILE A 583 31.24 25.56 -17.29
C ILE A 583 31.99 26.87 -17.58
N THR A 584 32.80 26.88 -18.63
CA THR A 584 33.53 28.07 -19.10
C THR A 584 32.58 29.22 -19.42
N SER A 585 31.52 28.93 -20.19
CA SER A 585 30.52 29.93 -20.60
C SER A 585 29.78 30.52 -19.40
N TYR A 586 29.45 29.68 -18.41
CA TYR A 586 28.79 30.10 -17.17
C TYR A 586 29.68 31.01 -16.32
N ILE A 587 30.96 30.65 -16.13
CA ILE A 587 31.95 31.48 -15.44
C ILE A 587 32.10 32.85 -16.12
N ASP A 588 32.14 32.87 -17.46
CA ASP A 588 32.34 34.09 -18.22
C ASP A 588 31.12 35.03 -18.19
N SER A 589 29.91 34.50 -18.03
CA SER A 589 28.67 35.30 -17.93
C SER A 589 28.27 35.69 -16.52
N GLU A 590 28.47 34.82 -15.52
CA GLU A 590 27.92 35.00 -14.16
C GLU A 590 28.94 35.51 -13.14
N LEU A 591 30.25 35.44 -13.44
CA LEU A 591 31.27 36.07 -12.60
C LEU A 591 31.32 37.57 -12.88
N MET A 592 30.62 38.35 -12.05
CA MET A 592 30.37 39.79 -12.22
C MET A 592 31.57 40.68 -11.83
N ILE A 593 32.76 40.09 -11.75
CA ILE A 593 34.03 40.78 -11.59
C ILE A 593 34.44 41.33 -12.96
N GLY A 594 35.02 42.55 -12.99
CA GLY A 594 35.37 43.29 -14.22
C GLY A 594 36.32 42.59 -15.21
N ARG A 595 36.83 43.35 -16.19
CA ARG A 595 37.72 42.82 -17.26
C ARG A 595 39.21 43.00 -16.98
N GLU A 596 39.58 43.25 -15.73
CA GLU A 596 40.96 43.43 -15.30
C GLU A 596 41.75 42.11 -15.34
N ALA A 597 43.09 42.20 -15.37
CA ALA A 597 43.97 41.04 -15.40
C ALA A 597 43.72 40.05 -14.25
N LEU A 598 43.37 40.55 -13.06
CA LEU A 598 42.96 39.75 -11.90
C LEU A 598 41.76 38.86 -12.22
N ALA A 599 40.74 39.40 -12.89
CA ALA A 599 39.52 38.67 -13.20
C ALA A 599 39.75 37.60 -14.27
N THR A 600 40.63 37.85 -15.25
CA THR A 600 41.07 36.82 -16.20
C THR A 600 41.77 35.66 -15.48
N HIS A 601 42.64 35.96 -14.51
CA HIS A 601 43.30 34.93 -13.72
C HIS A 601 42.33 34.12 -12.86
N LEU A 602 41.39 34.78 -12.17
CA LEU A 602 40.33 34.11 -11.40
C LEU A 602 39.45 33.21 -12.27
N ARG A 603 39.11 33.63 -13.51
CA ARG A 603 38.35 32.79 -14.45
C ARG A 603 39.13 31.53 -14.86
N THR A 604 40.45 31.60 -15.02
CA THR A 604 41.29 30.42 -15.28
C THR A 604 41.34 29.49 -14.07
N GLU A 605 41.67 30.02 -12.89
CA GLU A 605 41.77 29.25 -11.63
C GLU A 605 40.42 28.57 -11.27
N LEU A 606 39.29 29.24 -11.51
CA LEU A 606 37.94 28.65 -11.36
C LEU A 606 37.69 27.46 -12.30
N ARG A 607 38.15 27.53 -13.56
CA ARG A 607 37.95 26.44 -14.54
C ARG A 607 38.79 25.21 -14.19
N GLU A 608 40.02 25.42 -13.71
CA GLU A 608 40.91 24.36 -13.25
C GLU A 608 40.34 23.67 -12.01
N LYS A 609 39.99 24.45 -10.98
CA LYS A 609 39.44 23.94 -9.70
C LYS A 609 38.02 23.35 -9.82
N ALA A 610 37.30 23.59 -10.91
CA ALA A 610 35.93 23.11 -11.09
C ALA A 610 35.80 21.58 -11.13
N GLY A 611 36.82 20.84 -11.60
CA GLY A 611 36.81 19.37 -11.67
C GLY A 611 35.65 18.72 -12.46
N GLY A 612 34.97 19.50 -13.33
CA GLY A 612 33.73 19.12 -14.03
C GLY A 612 32.44 19.28 -13.21
N ILE A 613 32.52 19.73 -11.95
CA ILE A 613 31.40 19.81 -11.00
C ILE A 613 30.71 21.18 -11.11
N PHE A 614 29.66 21.25 -11.93
CA PHE A 614 28.91 22.49 -12.19
C PHE A 614 28.36 23.15 -10.90
N MET A 615 27.90 22.35 -9.93
CA MET A 615 27.40 22.85 -8.63
C MET A 615 28.48 23.61 -7.83
N TRP A 616 29.73 23.12 -7.85
CA TRP A 616 30.86 23.79 -7.20
C TRP A 616 31.03 25.19 -7.80
N VAL A 617 31.05 25.27 -9.14
CA VAL A 617 31.19 26.54 -9.88
C VAL A 617 30.08 27.52 -9.54
N VAL A 618 28.82 27.09 -9.52
CA VAL A 618 27.67 27.93 -9.15
C VAL A 618 27.80 28.50 -7.73
N LEU A 619 28.23 27.68 -6.76
CA LEU A 619 28.43 28.13 -5.38
C LEU A 619 29.61 29.09 -5.26
N VAL A 620 30.74 28.79 -5.87
CA VAL A 620 31.97 29.59 -5.75
C VAL A 620 31.85 30.92 -6.50
N VAL A 621 31.25 30.95 -7.69
CA VAL A 621 30.93 32.21 -8.40
C VAL A 621 30.02 33.09 -7.54
N GLY A 622 29.00 32.52 -6.90
CA GLY A 622 28.12 33.24 -5.97
C GLY A 622 28.87 33.81 -4.75
N ILE A 623 29.81 33.04 -4.18
CA ILE A 623 30.68 33.51 -3.09
C ILE A 623 31.55 34.68 -3.57
N LEU A 624 32.26 34.54 -4.69
CA LEU A 624 33.17 35.57 -5.21
C LEU A 624 32.44 36.85 -5.60
N ASN A 625 31.24 36.76 -6.20
CA ASN A 625 30.39 37.93 -6.45
C ASN A 625 30.03 38.65 -5.13
N LYS A 626 29.58 37.93 -4.10
CA LYS A 626 29.25 38.52 -2.78
C LYS A 626 30.44 39.19 -2.11
N GLU A 627 31.65 38.63 -2.23
CA GLU A 627 32.88 39.23 -1.70
C GLU A 627 33.30 40.48 -2.52
N TYR A 628 33.10 40.47 -3.85
CA TYR A 628 33.33 41.62 -4.72
C TYR A 628 32.35 42.78 -4.45
N ASP A 629 31.05 42.48 -4.33
CA ASP A 629 30.00 43.44 -3.94
C ASP A 629 30.26 44.06 -2.56
N SER A 630 30.94 43.32 -1.68
CA SER A 630 31.40 43.82 -0.37
C SER A 630 32.67 44.70 -0.44
N GLY A 631 33.17 45.01 -1.64
CA GLY A 631 34.38 45.82 -1.86
C GLY A 631 35.71 45.11 -1.60
N ARG A 632 35.71 43.80 -1.26
CA ARG A 632 36.92 43.03 -0.88
C ARG A 632 37.69 42.49 -2.10
N VAL A 633 37.89 43.33 -3.11
CA VAL A 633 38.47 42.95 -4.41
C VAL A 633 39.87 42.31 -4.27
N LYS A 634 40.70 42.79 -3.33
CA LYS A 634 42.05 42.28 -3.07
C LYS A 634 42.06 40.88 -2.48
N ASP A 635 41.00 40.49 -1.77
CA ASP A 635 40.91 39.22 -1.05
C ASP A 635 40.34 38.09 -1.93
N LEU A 636 39.76 38.40 -3.10
CA LEU A 636 39.09 37.44 -3.98
C LEU A 636 39.98 36.25 -4.37
N ARG A 637 41.24 36.50 -4.71
CA ARG A 637 42.19 35.43 -5.08
C ARG A 637 42.54 34.57 -3.87
N LYS A 638 42.83 35.19 -2.73
CA LYS A 638 43.05 34.47 -1.47
C LYS A 638 41.84 33.61 -1.11
N ARG A 639 40.62 34.15 -1.30
CA ARG A 639 39.38 33.43 -1.03
C ARG A 639 39.16 32.23 -1.96
N LEU A 640 39.49 32.36 -3.25
CA LEU A 640 39.45 31.24 -4.19
C LEU A 640 40.47 30.15 -3.83
N GLN A 641 41.63 30.52 -3.30
CA GLN A 641 42.65 29.59 -2.82
C GLN A 641 42.21 28.86 -1.53
N GLU A 642 41.58 29.57 -0.59
CA GLU A 642 40.99 29.01 0.65
C GLU A 642 39.81 28.05 0.41
N ILE A 643 39.15 28.13 -0.75
CA ILE A 643 38.02 27.28 -1.09
C ILE A 643 38.52 25.88 -1.53
N PRO A 644 38.04 24.79 -0.90
CA PRO A 644 38.42 23.43 -1.28
C PRO A 644 37.83 23.07 -2.65
N GLU A 645 38.52 22.20 -3.39
CA GLU A 645 38.07 21.68 -4.69
C GLU A 645 36.99 20.59 -4.51
N ASP A 646 37.02 19.86 -3.40
CA ASP A 646 35.99 18.89 -3.09
C ASP A 646 34.66 19.55 -2.70
N LEU A 647 33.57 19.04 -3.27
CA LEU A 647 32.23 19.60 -3.06
C LEU A 647 31.69 19.31 -1.65
N HIS A 648 32.05 18.19 -1.02
CA HIS A 648 31.61 17.88 0.35
C HIS A 648 32.34 18.75 1.37
N GLU A 649 33.64 19.01 1.17
CA GLU A 649 34.38 19.98 1.98
C GLU A 649 33.87 21.41 1.78
N LEU A 650 33.52 21.80 0.55
CA LEU A 650 32.87 23.09 0.30
C LEU A 650 31.54 23.21 1.04
N PHE A 651 30.68 22.18 1.01
CA PHE A 651 29.44 22.17 1.79
C PHE A 651 29.70 22.26 3.29
N ARG A 652 30.68 21.51 3.82
CA ARG A 652 31.09 21.59 5.24
C ARG A 652 31.49 23.03 5.59
N ASN A 653 32.38 23.64 4.81
CA ASN A 653 32.87 25.00 5.02
C ASN A 653 31.79 26.07 4.88
N ILE A 654 30.74 25.84 4.09
CA ILE A 654 29.58 26.74 4.01
C ILE A 654 28.71 26.60 5.27
N LEU A 655 28.42 25.37 5.71
CA LEU A 655 27.56 25.11 6.86
C LEU A 655 28.19 25.52 8.20
N THR A 656 29.51 25.40 8.35
CA THR A 656 30.23 25.78 9.59
C THR A 656 30.70 27.23 9.60
N ARG A 657 30.37 28.06 8.59
CA ARG A 657 30.82 29.48 8.53
C ARG A 657 30.05 30.39 9.48
N ASP A 658 28.84 29.97 9.89
CA ASP A 658 27.93 30.69 10.78
C ASP A 658 27.75 29.96 12.14
N SER A 659 28.75 29.16 12.54
CA SER A 659 28.80 28.38 13.80
C SER A 659 29.77 28.96 14.82
#